data_AF-Q5Z821-F1
#
_entry.id   AF-Q5Z821-F1
#
_cell.length_a   1.000
_cell.length_b   1.000
_cell.length_c   1.000
_cell.angle_alpha   90.00
_cell.angle_beta   90.00
_cell.angle_gamma   90.00
#
_symmetry.space_group_name_H-M   'P 1'
#
loop_
_entity.id
_entity.type
_entity.pdbx_description
1 polymer ?
#
loop_
_entity_poly.entity_id
_entity_poly.type
_entity_poly.pdbx_seq_one_letter_code
_entity_poly.pdbx_strand_id
1 'polypeptide(L)'
;MVGGGGYRQKLIQVWNDWQVSVLVLLSLTLQLLFLSTAGARRRAQPSWGKKTYFWALYIGSRFITTYSLGILSRASTGDANADIQAFWASLLLFHLGGPDDFTALSLEDNKLWDRRCLELFIQVSTTLYVFSRYVLDPGFRRFIVPFALIFSAGVVKYVEQVVALHHATMEALIKSVLGKPDAGPDYADTINRLDGIMRSGALPSLDIKNERVDRPNSDPEANVQVKDYSEDEQVAIKTIRSAHSLFSRFSVLFADGIFSFEDRQESQAMFLRKDARWAFKIVEIELGFAYDRLYTKASVSRGARLAVRVCSLSLTLAAGLWAALAILRASQYRQRHRCVTYALLAGAALNDAAILAAHAFSVWSLVHGDWLSWCSVMLVKRRRWSASMAQSNLVTFCLRKLPSNNDSDPAPLSSSFLLRRLLLGGGRGGGVQQQDASPAPALSTTLASMDEFQKLFERRSLLDQVRSGSFWSKYKHTKYVPVSEKLKDFIYAQLEEKVRRLSEYDKRMERERERERKRVRAPSPSPSPSPSPSPSASATTPTQTGTSTTTTTSSMYSILTDCRGDQVMKKERISNLSWSLEKKEFDESLLIWHIATDLRFREEAQAAGAAASAASAATVDQRETRKHMEIARELSNYLYYIMVVHPLMLSSSTTMAIKRCRDTCAEARRLFLKDHVMAAAGKGKGDRRRAVGEDNAHRVLLDVDTPLHAAVVKGDKCKSVLWDGCFLARELRQSMADPGRRWRVVCEVWVEMLGYAAVHCGGYQHAERLKDGGELITFVCLLMTHLGMGKHYRTEVGDAYAHLSPYSAAA
;
A
#
# COMPACT_ATOMS: atom_id res chain seq x y z
N MET A 1 54.15 -26.80 8.00
CA MET A 1 52.69 -26.88 7.71
C MET A 1 52.10 -28.25 8.13
N VAL A 2 52.25 -28.70 9.38
CA VAL A 2 51.81 -30.05 9.82
C VAL A 2 50.62 -30.03 10.81
N GLY A 3 50.19 -28.86 11.29
CA GLY A 3 49.07 -28.76 12.25
C GLY A 3 47.64 -28.75 11.66
N GLY A 4 47.48 -28.54 10.35
CA GLY A 4 46.16 -28.29 9.75
C GLY A 4 45.30 -29.54 9.53
N GLY A 5 45.91 -30.69 9.24
CA GLY A 5 45.19 -31.92 8.88
C GLY A 5 44.36 -32.49 10.04
N GLY A 6 44.95 -32.52 11.24
CA GLY A 6 44.27 -33.03 12.43
C GLY A 6 43.09 -32.15 12.86
N TYR A 7 43.20 -30.83 12.72
CA TYR A 7 42.09 -29.92 13.02
C TYR A 7 40.93 -30.10 12.03
N ARG A 8 41.23 -30.21 10.73
CA ARG A 8 40.21 -30.48 9.69
C ARG A 8 39.48 -31.80 9.95
N GLN A 9 40.18 -32.88 10.25
CA GLN A 9 39.55 -34.17 10.55
C GLN A 9 38.69 -34.12 11.80
N LYS A 10 39.18 -33.50 12.89
CA LYS A 10 38.37 -33.29 14.11
C LYS A 10 37.12 -32.48 13.82
N LEU A 11 37.20 -31.42 13.02
CA LEU A 11 36.03 -30.63 12.61
C LEU A 11 35.02 -31.47 11.82
N ILE A 12 35.47 -32.27 10.86
CA ILE A 12 34.60 -33.14 10.07
C ILE A 12 33.91 -34.17 10.97
N GLN A 13 34.64 -34.77 11.91
CA GLN A 13 34.08 -35.73 12.85
C GLN A 13 33.04 -35.08 13.77
N VAL A 14 33.36 -33.92 14.35
CA VAL A 14 32.42 -33.16 15.18
C VAL A 14 31.18 -32.77 14.39
N TRP A 15 31.33 -32.31 13.13
CA TRP A 15 30.20 -32.00 12.27
C TRP A 15 29.35 -33.23 12.00
N ASN A 16 29.95 -34.36 11.61
CA ASN A 16 29.22 -35.60 11.33
C ASN A 16 28.44 -36.09 12.56
N ASP A 17 29.00 -35.93 13.75
CA ASP A 17 28.39 -36.35 15.02
C ASP A 17 27.24 -35.46 15.48
N TRP A 18 27.24 -34.17 15.11
CA TRP A 18 26.29 -33.16 15.60
C TRP A 18 25.30 -32.65 14.55
N GLN A 19 25.60 -32.79 13.26
CA GLN A 19 24.86 -32.15 12.16
C GLN A 19 23.34 -32.33 12.27
N VAL A 20 22.87 -33.56 12.47
CA VAL A 20 21.42 -33.84 12.52
C VAL A 20 20.78 -33.14 13.73
N SER A 21 21.41 -33.22 14.90
CA SER A 21 20.88 -32.62 16.12
C SER A 21 20.85 -31.09 16.02
N VAL A 22 21.91 -30.49 15.47
CA VAL A 22 22.01 -29.03 15.27
C VAL A 22 20.95 -28.55 14.29
N LEU A 23 20.80 -29.23 13.15
CA LEU A 23 19.85 -28.82 12.10
C LEU A 23 18.39 -28.95 12.53
N VAL A 24 18.05 -30.02 13.26
CA VAL A 24 16.68 -30.23 13.75
C VAL A 24 16.34 -29.21 14.85
N LEU A 25 17.27 -28.90 15.77
CA LEU A 25 17.09 -27.82 16.74
C LEU A 25 16.99 -26.44 16.07
N LEU A 26 17.77 -26.21 15.01
CA LEU A 26 17.69 -24.98 14.22
C LEU A 26 16.33 -24.86 13.53
N SER A 27 15.80 -25.94 12.95
CA SER A 27 14.45 -25.97 12.37
C SER A 27 13.38 -25.56 13.39
N LEU A 28 13.42 -26.15 14.59
CA LEU A 28 12.52 -25.80 15.69
C LEU A 28 12.66 -24.32 16.08
N THR A 29 13.89 -23.85 16.26
CA THR A 29 14.18 -22.47 16.65
C THR A 29 13.61 -21.49 15.62
N LEU A 30 13.79 -21.76 14.33
CA LEU A 30 13.25 -20.93 13.26
C LEU A 30 11.71 -20.88 13.29
N GLN A 31 11.02 -21.98 13.60
CA GLN A 31 9.56 -21.96 13.74
C GLN A 31 9.07 -21.18 14.95
N LEU A 32 9.73 -21.32 16.10
CA LEU A 32 9.38 -20.55 17.29
C LEU A 32 9.62 -19.05 17.07
N LEU A 33 10.69 -18.68 16.35
CA LEU A 33 10.92 -17.31 15.89
C LEU A 33 9.83 -16.84 14.94
N PHE A 34 9.37 -17.71 14.03
CA PHE A 34 8.28 -17.41 13.11
C PHE A 34 6.98 -17.11 13.85
N LEU A 35 6.59 -17.97 14.77
CA LEU A 35 5.39 -17.81 15.60
C LEU A 35 5.43 -16.53 16.43
N SER A 36 6.57 -16.25 17.09
CA SER A 36 6.72 -15.08 17.96
C SER A 36 6.77 -13.75 17.19
N THR A 37 7.25 -13.75 15.95
CA THR A 37 7.42 -12.51 15.15
C THR A 37 6.38 -12.31 14.06
N ALA A 38 5.56 -13.31 13.72
CA ALA A 38 4.56 -13.22 12.65
C ALA A 38 3.61 -12.04 12.85
N GLY A 39 3.03 -11.90 14.04
CA GLY A 39 2.16 -10.76 14.36
C GLY A 39 2.87 -9.40 14.31
N ALA A 40 4.20 -9.37 14.49
CA ALA A 40 4.99 -8.14 14.41
C ALA A 40 5.22 -7.69 12.97
N ARG A 41 5.23 -8.59 11.98
CA ARG A 41 5.42 -8.25 10.55
C ARG A 41 4.42 -7.20 10.10
N ARG A 42 3.15 -7.42 10.40
CA ARG A 42 2.05 -6.55 10.01
C ARG A 42 2.14 -5.15 10.63
N ARG A 43 2.78 -5.01 11.79
CA ARG A 43 2.99 -3.72 12.47
C ARG A 43 4.33 -3.08 12.13
N ALA A 44 5.25 -3.86 11.55
CA ALA A 44 6.61 -3.44 11.34
C ALA A 44 6.69 -2.43 10.19
N GLN A 45 7.36 -1.32 10.46
CA GLN A 45 7.82 -0.45 9.39
C GLN A 45 8.77 -1.21 8.45
N PRO A 46 8.63 -1.07 7.14
CA PRO A 46 9.48 -1.75 6.17
C PRO A 46 10.91 -1.17 6.21
N SER A 47 11.78 -1.81 6.97
CA SER A 47 13.23 -1.56 6.92
C SER A 47 13.95 -2.72 6.24
N TRP A 48 15.11 -2.44 5.65
CA TRP A 48 15.91 -3.49 5.00
C TRP A 48 16.21 -4.64 5.97
N GLY A 49 16.66 -4.34 7.20
CA GLY A 49 16.93 -5.37 8.21
C GLY A 49 15.72 -6.25 8.53
N LYS A 50 14.52 -5.66 8.67
CA LYS A 50 13.30 -6.44 8.92
C LYS A 50 12.84 -7.23 7.70
N LYS A 51 12.95 -6.67 6.49
CA LYS A 51 12.64 -7.39 5.25
C LYS A 51 13.57 -8.59 5.07
N THR A 52 14.88 -8.40 5.27
CA THR A 52 15.88 -9.46 5.23
C THR A 52 15.62 -10.50 6.32
N TYR A 53 15.23 -10.08 7.53
CA TYR A 53 14.86 -10.99 8.62
C TYR A 53 13.69 -11.91 8.24
N PHE A 54 12.54 -11.34 7.83
CA PHE A 54 11.38 -12.15 7.45
C PHE A 54 11.64 -13.00 6.20
N TRP A 55 12.42 -12.49 5.25
CA TRP A 55 12.85 -13.23 4.06
C TRP A 55 13.72 -14.44 4.43
N ALA A 56 14.76 -14.23 5.25
CA ALA A 56 15.67 -15.28 5.70
C ALA A 56 14.94 -16.31 6.57
N LEU A 57 14.01 -15.86 7.41
CA LEU A 57 13.21 -16.72 8.27
C LEU A 57 12.26 -17.61 7.44
N TYR A 58 11.58 -17.05 6.43
CA TYR A 58 10.69 -17.78 5.52
C TYR A 58 11.41 -18.82 4.66
N ILE A 59 12.48 -18.41 3.99
CA ILE A 59 13.24 -19.33 3.12
C ILE A 59 14.04 -20.32 3.97
N GLY A 60 14.73 -19.82 5.00
CA GLY A 60 15.60 -20.62 5.86
C GLY A 60 14.85 -21.71 6.61
N SER A 61 13.67 -21.43 7.16
CA SER A 61 12.88 -22.42 7.90
C SER A 61 12.57 -23.65 7.03
N ARG A 62 12.06 -23.44 5.82
CA ARG A 62 11.75 -24.53 4.88
C ARG A 62 13.01 -25.23 4.40
N PHE A 63 14.03 -24.48 4.00
CA PHE A 63 15.28 -25.03 3.48
C PHE A 63 15.96 -25.95 4.51
N ILE A 64 16.14 -25.48 5.75
CA ILE A 64 16.78 -26.25 6.82
C ILE A 64 15.99 -27.51 7.12
N THR A 65 14.66 -27.43 7.15
CA THR A 65 13.81 -28.59 7.46
C THR A 65 13.90 -29.66 6.36
N THR A 66 13.80 -29.26 5.10
CA THR A 66 13.97 -30.16 3.95
C THR A 66 15.38 -30.76 3.88
N TYR A 67 16.41 -29.95 4.10
CA TYR A 67 17.80 -30.41 4.10
C TYR A 67 18.06 -31.42 5.23
N SER A 68 17.54 -31.16 6.42
CA SER A 68 17.61 -32.08 7.56
C SER A 68 16.96 -33.43 7.25
N LEU A 69 15.78 -33.41 6.62
CA LEU A 69 15.07 -34.62 6.23
C LEU A 69 15.86 -35.42 5.19
N GLY A 70 16.50 -34.74 4.23
CA GLY A 70 17.36 -35.37 3.23
C GLY A 70 18.67 -35.96 3.78
N ILE A 71 19.23 -35.41 4.86
CA ILE A 71 20.35 -36.07 5.57
C ILE A 71 19.83 -37.30 6.30
N LEU A 72 18.70 -37.17 6.99
CA LEU A 72 18.14 -38.24 7.80
C LEU A 72 17.72 -39.45 6.95
N SER A 73 17.26 -39.25 5.72
CA SER A 73 16.92 -40.35 4.80
C SER A 73 18.11 -41.21 4.40
N ARG A 74 19.35 -40.70 4.53
CA ARG A 74 20.60 -41.39 4.24
C ARG A 74 21.32 -41.91 5.50
N ALA A 75 20.79 -41.64 6.69
CA ALA A 75 21.38 -42.15 7.92
C ALA A 75 21.41 -43.69 7.94
N SER A 76 22.43 -44.25 8.61
CA SER A 76 22.60 -45.70 8.78
C SER A 76 21.55 -46.24 9.75
N THR A 77 21.00 -47.42 9.46
CA THR A 77 20.08 -48.16 10.34
C THR A 77 20.86 -49.03 11.33
N GLY A 78 20.17 -49.60 12.32
CA GLY A 78 20.74 -50.57 13.27
C GLY A 78 21.31 -49.99 14.58
N ASP A 79 21.59 -48.69 14.65
CA ASP A 79 22.01 -48.03 15.89
C ASP A 79 20.82 -47.49 16.68
N ALA A 80 20.82 -47.63 18.01
CA ALA A 80 19.77 -47.05 18.87
C ALA A 80 19.65 -45.52 18.71
N ASN A 81 20.75 -44.82 18.37
CA ASN A 81 20.72 -43.39 18.07
C ASN A 81 20.08 -43.09 16.71
N ALA A 82 20.12 -44.03 15.77
CA ALA A 82 19.47 -43.87 14.47
C ALA A 82 17.94 -44.05 14.59
N ASP A 83 17.46 -44.95 15.46
CA ASP A 83 16.03 -45.13 15.74
C ASP A 83 15.36 -43.83 16.22
N ILE A 84 15.97 -43.17 17.21
CA ILE A 84 15.43 -41.90 17.74
C ILE A 84 15.55 -40.76 16.72
N GLN A 85 16.57 -40.80 15.86
CA GLN A 85 16.71 -39.84 14.76
C GLN A 85 15.64 -40.06 13.69
N ALA A 86 15.31 -41.31 13.36
CA ALA A 86 14.24 -41.63 12.41
C ALA A 86 12.90 -41.06 12.90
N PHE A 87 12.65 -41.08 14.21
CA PHE A 87 11.49 -40.41 14.80
C PHE A 87 11.44 -38.90 14.48
N TRP A 88 12.59 -38.23 14.43
CA TRP A 88 12.68 -36.81 14.08
C TRP A 88 12.23 -36.51 12.64
N ALA A 89 12.18 -37.50 11.74
CA ALA A 89 11.62 -37.30 10.38
C ALA A 89 10.15 -36.86 10.43
N SER A 90 9.34 -37.48 11.30
CA SER A 90 7.95 -37.10 11.49
C SER A 90 7.81 -35.67 12.05
N LEU A 91 8.69 -35.29 12.99
CA LEU A 91 8.74 -33.95 13.57
C LEU A 91 9.18 -32.89 12.54
N LEU A 92 10.16 -33.21 11.68
CA LEU A 92 10.56 -32.35 10.57
C LEU A 92 9.43 -32.17 9.56
N LEU A 93 8.65 -33.21 9.26
CA LEU A 93 7.46 -33.07 8.42
C LEU A 93 6.40 -32.16 9.07
N PHE A 94 6.17 -32.33 10.37
CA PHE A 94 5.26 -31.47 11.14
C PHE A 94 5.70 -30.00 11.14
N HIS A 95 7.01 -29.78 11.20
CA HIS A 95 7.68 -28.49 11.09
C HIS A 95 7.47 -27.80 9.73
N LEU A 96 7.38 -28.56 8.63
CA LEU A 96 7.15 -28.01 7.29
C LEU A 96 5.77 -27.36 7.10
N GLY A 97 4.76 -27.79 7.86
CA GLY A 97 3.41 -27.20 7.78
C GLY A 97 3.35 -25.73 8.21
N GLY A 98 4.40 -25.23 8.88
CA GLY A 98 4.57 -23.82 9.26
C GLY A 98 3.48 -23.29 10.21
N PRO A 99 3.70 -22.09 10.80
CA PRO A 99 2.69 -21.43 11.62
C PRO A 99 1.62 -20.75 10.75
N ASP A 100 0.52 -20.32 11.40
CA ASP A 100 -0.70 -19.89 10.71
C ASP A 100 -0.67 -18.44 10.23
N ASP A 101 -0.03 -17.58 11.01
CA ASP A 101 -0.07 -16.12 10.83
C ASP A 101 0.80 -15.62 9.66
N PHE A 102 1.51 -16.52 8.98
CA PHE A 102 2.34 -16.18 7.83
C PHE A 102 2.48 -17.39 6.91
N THR A 103 1.73 -17.36 5.81
CA THR A 103 1.77 -18.37 4.74
C THR A 103 2.67 -17.94 3.58
N ALA A 104 2.73 -16.64 3.29
CA ALA A 104 3.38 -16.11 2.11
C ALA A 104 4.16 -14.82 2.38
N LEU A 105 5.30 -14.64 1.71
CA LEU A 105 6.07 -13.40 1.76
C LEU A 105 5.52 -12.40 0.74
N SER A 106 5.03 -12.85 -0.41
CA SER A 106 4.43 -12.03 -1.47
C SER A 106 3.12 -12.66 -1.98
N LEU A 107 2.31 -11.89 -2.73
CA LEU A 107 1.14 -12.46 -3.42
C LEU A 107 1.54 -13.45 -4.52
N GLU A 108 2.77 -13.35 -5.04
CA GLU A 108 3.31 -14.27 -6.05
C GLU A 108 3.54 -15.66 -5.45
N ASP A 109 3.92 -15.73 -4.17
CA ASP A 109 4.07 -17.02 -3.48
C ASP A 109 2.75 -17.79 -3.43
N ASN A 110 1.60 -17.09 -3.31
CA ASN A 110 0.27 -17.71 -3.35
C ASN A 110 -0.02 -18.34 -4.72
N LYS A 111 0.44 -17.71 -5.82
CA LYS A 111 0.25 -18.25 -7.17
C LYS A 111 1.04 -19.55 -7.38
N LEU A 112 2.16 -19.71 -6.68
CA LEU A 112 3.05 -20.87 -6.75
C LEU A 112 2.66 -22.00 -5.78
N TRP A 113 1.38 -22.08 -5.43
CA TRP A 113 0.84 -23.12 -4.52
C TRP A 113 1.00 -24.53 -5.11
N ASP A 114 0.97 -24.66 -6.43
CA ASP A 114 1.23 -25.90 -7.18
C ASP A 114 2.61 -26.50 -6.86
N ARG A 115 3.65 -25.65 -6.83
CA ARG A 115 5.01 -26.04 -6.41
C ARG A 115 5.03 -26.51 -4.96
N ARG A 116 4.24 -25.87 -4.09
CA ARG A 116 4.11 -26.29 -2.68
C ARG A 116 3.40 -27.64 -2.56
N CYS A 117 2.43 -27.92 -3.42
CA CYS A 117 1.75 -29.21 -3.48
C CYS A 117 2.72 -30.34 -3.88
N LEU A 118 3.57 -30.11 -4.90
CA LEU A 118 4.60 -31.07 -5.28
C LEU A 118 5.63 -31.28 -4.16
N GLU A 119 6.06 -30.21 -3.50
CA GLU A 119 6.95 -30.33 -2.35
C GLU A 119 6.32 -31.13 -1.21
N LEU A 120 5.05 -30.88 -0.87
CA LEU A 120 4.32 -31.69 0.10
C LEU A 120 4.41 -33.17 -0.26
N PHE A 121 4.10 -33.55 -1.50
CA PHE A 121 4.16 -34.94 -1.95
C PHE A 121 5.56 -35.56 -1.79
N ILE A 122 6.61 -34.83 -2.19
CA ILE A 122 8.00 -35.28 -2.07
C ILE A 122 8.40 -35.45 -0.60
N GLN A 123 8.05 -34.51 0.28
CA GLN A 123 8.43 -34.54 1.69
C GLN A 123 7.69 -35.63 2.47
N VAL A 124 6.41 -35.84 2.17
CA VAL A 124 5.62 -36.96 2.70
C VAL A 124 6.24 -38.29 2.26
N SER A 125 6.53 -38.44 0.97
CA SER A 125 7.16 -39.65 0.42
C SER A 125 8.54 -39.92 1.04
N THR A 126 9.36 -38.88 1.21
CA THR A 126 10.68 -38.99 1.85
C THR A 126 10.55 -39.42 3.31
N THR A 127 9.58 -38.88 4.04
CA THR A 127 9.31 -39.24 5.44
C THR A 127 8.82 -40.69 5.55
N LEU A 128 7.96 -41.13 4.63
CA LEU A 128 7.51 -42.53 4.55
C LEU A 128 8.65 -43.49 4.18
N TYR A 129 9.57 -43.07 3.32
CA TYR A 129 10.78 -43.83 3.02
C TYR A 129 11.68 -43.99 4.25
N VAL A 130 11.86 -42.93 5.05
CA VAL A 130 12.54 -43.07 6.35
C VAL A 130 11.80 -44.08 7.22
N PHE A 131 10.48 -43.94 7.37
CA PHE A 131 9.68 -44.88 8.15
C PHE A 131 9.86 -46.34 7.69
N SER A 132 9.78 -46.63 6.40
CA SER A 132 9.89 -48.00 5.87
C SER A 132 11.26 -48.62 6.09
N ARG A 133 12.33 -47.81 6.14
CA ARG A 133 13.68 -48.32 6.43
C ARG A 133 13.82 -48.75 7.89
N TYR A 134 13.25 -47.99 8.82
CA TYR A 134 13.43 -48.22 10.26
C TYR A 134 12.33 -49.10 10.86
N VAL A 135 11.19 -49.32 10.19
CA VAL A 135 10.09 -50.16 10.73
C VAL A 135 10.51 -51.62 10.99
N LEU A 136 11.54 -52.10 10.27
CA LEU A 136 12.12 -53.43 10.44
C LEU A 136 13.04 -53.52 11.67
N ASP A 137 13.56 -52.39 12.15
CA ASP A 137 14.46 -52.36 13.29
C ASP A 137 13.69 -52.60 14.61
N PRO A 138 14.09 -53.59 15.43
CA PRO A 138 13.35 -53.93 16.65
C PRO A 138 13.34 -52.78 17.67
N GLY A 139 14.38 -51.93 17.69
CA GLY A 139 14.46 -50.75 18.55
C GLY A 139 13.44 -49.67 18.16
N PHE A 140 13.17 -49.50 16.87
CA PHE A 140 12.23 -48.50 16.35
C PHE A 140 10.76 -48.86 16.59
N ARG A 141 10.42 -50.13 16.86
CA ARG A 141 9.03 -50.55 17.17
C ARG A 141 8.35 -49.72 18.26
N ARG A 142 9.13 -49.21 19.22
CA ARG A 142 8.64 -48.33 20.30
C ARG A 142 8.18 -46.95 19.81
N PHE A 143 8.71 -46.49 18.67
CA PHE A 143 8.40 -45.19 18.08
C PHE A 143 7.36 -45.24 16.97
N ILE A 144 6.89 -46.42 16.53
CA ILE A 144 5.91 -46.53 15.43
C ILE A 144 4.63 -45.72 15.71
N VAL A 145 4.04 -45.89 16.91
CA VAL A 145 2.82 -45.18 17.31
C VAL A 145 3.03 -43.66 17.35
N PRO A 146 4.00 -43.11 18.11
CA PRO A 146 4.18 -41.66 18.17
C PRO A 146 4.62 -41.08 16.81
N PHE A 147 5.38 -41.85 16.00
CA PHE A 147 5.72 -41.46 14.63
C PHE A 147 4.46 -41.28 13.80
N ALA A 148 3.56 -42.27 13.79
CA ALA A 148 2.33 -42.22 13.00
C ALA A 148 1.41 -41.06 13.41
N LEU A 149 1.30 -40.79 14.72
CA LEU A 149 0.51 -39.67 15.24
C LEU A 149 1.05 -38.31 14.80
N ILE A 150 2.36 -38.07 14.96
CA ILE A 150 3.00 -36.80 14.56
C ILE A 150 3.03 -36.66 13.04
N PHE A 151 3.31 -37.75 12.32
CA PHE A 151 3.25 -37.78 10.87
C PHE A 151 1.87 -37.35 10.36
N SER A 152 0.81 -37.92 10.92
CA SER A 152 -0.57 -37.59 10.55
C SER A 152 -0.88 -36.11 10.83
N ALA A 153 -0.55 -35.61 12.01
CA ALA A 153 -0.71 -34.19 12.35
C ALA A 153 0.08 -33.28 11.39
N GLY A 154 1.31 -33.67 11.04
CA GLY A 154 2.17 -32.92 10.13
C GLY A 154 1.64 -32.87 8.70
N VAL A 155 1.16 -34.00 8.17
CA VAL A 155 0.50 -34.06 6.86
C VAL A 155 -0.70 -33.13 6.81
N VAL A 156 -1.59 -33.21 7.82
CA VAL A 156 -2.80 -32.36 7.88
C VAL A 156 -2.43 -30.88 7.90
N LYS A 157 -1.46 -30.46 8.72
CA LYS A 157 -0.99 -29.07 8.76
C LYS A 157 -0.42 -28.60 7.44
N TYR A 158 0.33 -29.46 6.76
CA TYR A 158 1.00 -29.10 5.52
C TYR A 158 0.00 -29.04 4.35
N VAL A 159 -0.97 -29.95 4.30
CA VAL A 159 -2.12 -29.86 3.39
C VAL A 159 -2.89 -28.57 3.62
N GLU A 160 -3.20 -28.25 4.88
CA GLU A 160 -3.89 -27.00 5.23
C GLU A 160 -3.14 -25.76 4.75
N GLN A 161 -1.80 -25.73 4.89
CA GLN A 161 -0.97 -24.64 4.37
C GLN A 161 -1.08 -24.50 2.85
N VAL A 162 -1.05 -25.62 2.10
CA VAL A 162 -1.19 -25.60 0.63
C VAL A 162 -2.59 -25.12 0.22
N VAL A 163 -3.64 -25.61 0.89
CA VAL A 163 -5.02 -25.17 0.66
C VAL A 163 -5.20 -23.69 0.99
N ALA A 164 -4.59 -23.20 2.06
CA ALA A 164 -4.61 -21.80 2.43
C ALA A 164 -3.96 -20.92 1.36
N LEU A 165 -2.81 -21.32 0.82
CA LEU A 165 -2.13 -20.62 -0.28
C LEU A 165 -3.00 -20.54 -1.53
N HIS A 166 -3.66 -21.66 -1.90
CA HIS A 166 -4.59 -21.68 -3.03
C HIS A 166 -5.76 -20.70 -2.83
N HIS A 167 -6.42 -20.73 -1.67
CA HIS A 167 -7.54 -19.84 -1.35
C HIS A 167 -7.13 -18.37 -1.17
N ALA A 168 -5.85 -18.11 -0.88
CA ALA A 168 -5.27 -16.77 -0.76
C ALA A 168 -4.80 -16.18 -2.09
N THR A 169 -4.99 -16.87 -3.23
CA THR A 169 -4.72 -16.31 -4.55
C THR A 169 -5.71 -15.20 -4.90
N MET A 170 -5.24 -14.21 -5.68
CA MET A 170 -6.12 -13.17 -6.22
C MET A 170 -7.19 -13.75 -7.15
N GLU A 171 -6.88 -14.82 -7.87
CA GLU A 171 -7.86 -15.53 -8.71
C GLU A 171 -8.95 -16.19 -7.87
N ALA A 172 -8.61 -16.84 -6.76
CA ALA A 172 -9.59 -17.37 -5.82
C ALA A 172 -10.43 -16.26 -5.16
N LEU A 173 -9.82 -15.10 -4.86
CA LEU A 173 -10.55 -13.93 -4.39
C LEU A 173 -11.55 -13.44 -5.44
N ILE A 174 -11.11 -13.23 -6.68
CA ILE A 174 -11.96 -12.82 -7.81
C ILE A 174 -13.12 -13.80 -7.98
N LYS A 175 -12.84 -15.11 -7.99
CA LYS A 175 -13.87 -16.14 -8.10
C LYS A 175 -14.85 -16.13 -6.92
N SER A 176 -14.37 -15.89 -5.69
CA SER A 176 -15.24 -15.78 -4.52
C SER A 176 -16.15 -14.57 -4.55
N VAL A 177 -15.68 -13.47 -5.16
CA VAL A 177 -16.42 -12.21 -5.30
C VAL A 177 -17.45 -12.29 -6.42
N LEU A 178 -17.11 -12.88 -7.57
CA LEU A 178 -18.02 -13.01 -8.71
C LEU A 178 -19.25 -13.87 -8.42
N GLY A 179 -19.17 -14.75 -7.41
CA GLY A 179 -20.30 -15.55 -6.97
C GLY A 179 -20.86 -16.48 -8.05
N LYS A 180 -22.16 -16.76 -7.98
CA LYS A 180 -22.88 -17.49 -9.03
C LYS A 180 -23.30 -16.48 -10.11
N PRO A 181 -23.22 -16.83 -11.40
CA PRO A 181 -23.77 -15.99 -12.46
C PRO A 181 -25.23 -15.68 -12.19
N ASP A 182 -25.57 -14.40 -12.14
CA ASP A 182 -26.93 -13.91 -12.06
C ASP A 182 -27.26 -13.25 -13.41
N ALA A 183 -28.28 -13.79 -14.10
CA ALA A 183 -28.74 -13.25 -15.37
C ALA A 183 -29.66 -12.02 -15.17
N GLY A 184 -30.01 -11.70 -13.93
CA GLY A 184 -31.13 -10.83 -13.63
C GLY A 184 -32.47 -11.50 -14.01
N PRO A 185 -33.59 -10.77 -13.93
CA PRO A 185 -34.86 -11.24 -14.45
C PRO A 185 -34.79 -11.42 -15.96
N ASP A 186 -35.57 -12.38 -16.47
CA ASP A 186 -35.70 -12.62 -17.90
C ASP A 186 -36.29 -11.38 -18.58
N TYR A 187 -35.41 -10.65 -19.29
CA TYR A 187 -35.78 -9.44 -20.00
C TYR A 187 -36.85 -9.72 -21.06
N ALA A 188 -36.78 -10.87 -21.75
CA ALA A 188 -37.76 -11.23 -22.76
C ALA A 188 -39.13 -11.47 -22.14
N ASP A 189 -39.21 -12.17 -21.01
CA ASP A 189 -40.47 -12.34 -20.27
C ASP A 189 -41.01 -11.00 -19.75
N THR A 190 -40.12 -10.14 -19.23
CA THR A 190 -40.48 -8.81 -18.72
C THR A 190 -41.08 -7.93 -19.83
N ILE A 191 -40.44 -7.90 -21.01
CA ILE A 191 -40.94 -7.15 -22.17
C ILE A 191 -42.22 -7.76 -22.73
N ASN A 192 -42.34 -9.10 -22.78
CA ASN A 192 -43.57 -9.75 -23.23
C ASN A 192 -44.75 -9.47 -22.30
N ARG A 193 -44.52 -9.46 -20.97
CA ARG A 193 -45.54 -9.03 -20.00
C ARG A 193 -45.92 -7.57 -20.20
N LEU A 194 -44.92 -6.70 -20.41
CA LEU A 194 -45.17 -5.27 -20.64
C LEU A 194 -45.94 -5.03 -21.94
N ASP A 195 -45.62 -5.75 -23.02
CA ASP A 195 -46.36 -5.74 -24.28
C ASP A 195 -47.79 -6.24 -24.09
N GLY A 196 -48.00 -7.32 -23.33
CA GLY A 196 -49.32 -7.80 -22.95
C GLY A 196 -50.14 -6.75 -22.18
N ILE A 197 -49.53 -6.06 -21.22
CA ILE A 197 -50.16 -4.95 -20.47
C ILE A 197 -50.50 -3.80 -21.42
N MET A 198 -49.58 -3.39 -22.29
CA MET A 198 -49.83 -2.31 -23.27
C MET A 198 -50.97 -2.67 -24.23
N ARG A 199 -51.04 -3.92 -24.70
CA ARG A 199 -52.15 -4.40 -25.56
C ARG A 199 -53.48 -4.45 -24.83
N SER A 200 -53.51 -4.64 -23.51
CA SER A 200 -54.75 -4.60 -22.72
C SER A 200 -55.35 -3.19 -22.55
N GLY A 201 -54.65 -2.15 -23.03
CA GLY A 201 -55.08 -0.75 -22.90
C GLY A 201 -54.75 -0.13 -21.54
N ALA A 202 -54.14 -0.88 -20.62
CA ALA A 202 -53.62 -0.35 -19.37
C ALA A 202 -52.27 0.36 -19.62
N LEU A 203 -52.19 1.66 -19.32
CA LEU A 203 -50.92 2.38 -19.30
C LEU A 203 -50.10 1.90 -18.09
N PRO A 204 -48.91 1.28 -18.29
CA PRO A 204 -48.04 0.94 -17.17
C PRO A 204 -47.60 2.23 -16.48
N SER A 205 -47.99 2.43 -15.23
CA SER A 205 -47.30 3.40 -14.39
C SER A 205 -45.93 2.82 -14.06
N LEU A 206 -44.90 3.21 -14.81
CA LEU A 206 -43.52 3.09 -14.35
C LEU A 206 -43.33 4.03 -13.17
N ASP A 207 -43.81 3.62 -12.01
CA ASP A 207 -43.39 4.21 -10.75
C ASP A 207 -41.96 3.71 -10.54
N ILE A 208 -41.00 4.43 -11.11
CA ILE A 208 -39.61 4.33 -10.70
C ILE A 208 -39.62 4.86 -9.27
N LYS A 209 -40.03 4.02 -8.32
CA LYS A 209 -39.60 4.13 -6.95
C LYS A 209 -38.10 3.95 -7.00
N ASN A 210 -37.40 5.05 -7.28
CA ASN A 210 -36.17 5.30 -6.57
C ASN A 210 -36.61 5.27 -5.12
N GLU A 211 -36.66 4.09 -4.51
CA GLU A 211 -36.56 3.97 -3.07
C GLU A 211 -35.19 4.56 -2.73
N ARG A 212 -35.15 5.90 -2.68
CA ARG A 212 -34.44 6.55 -1.60
C ARG A 212 -35.17 6.00 -0.39
N VAL A 213 -34.63 4.94 0.18
CA VAL A 213 -34.87 4.63 1.59
C VAL A 213 -34.72 5.98 2.27
N ASP A 214 -35.86 6.54 2.70
CA ASP A 214 -35.87 7.78 3.46
C ASP A 214 -34.79 7.63 4.50
N ARG A 215 -33.84 8.59 4.53
CA ARG A 215 -32.74 8.62 5.50
C ARG A 215 -33.30 8.04 6.79
N PRO A 216 -32.84 6.86 7.26
CA PRO A 216 -33.53 6.15 8.31
C PRO A 216 -33.81 7.15 9.41
N ASN A 217 -35.11 7.38 9.62
CA ASN A 217 -35.62 8.29 10.62
C ASN A 217 -34.78 8.06 11.85
N SER A 218 -34.12 9.13 12.29
CA SER A 218 -33.15 9.13 13.37
C SER A 218 -33.57 8.19 14.49
N ASP A 219 -32.97 7.01 14.55
CA ASP A 219 -32.95 6.24 15.78
C ASP A 219 -32.40 7.18 16.85
N PRO A 220 -33.17 7.49 17.93
CA PRO A 220 -32.76 8.47 18.93
C PRO A 220 -31.45 8.11 19.64
N GLU A 221 -30.97 6.88 19.51
CA GLU A 221 -29.74 6.41 20.15
C GLU A 221 -28.45 6.70 19.36
N ALA A 222 -28.53 7.31 18.18
CA ALA A 222 -27.35 7.58 17.35
C ALA A 222 -26.53 8.81 17.76
N ASN A 223 -27.05 9.66 18.66
CA ASN A 223 -26.37 10.89 19.09
C ASN A 223 -25.43 10.71 20.29
N VAL A 224 -25.04 9.46 20.57
CA VAL A 224 -23.86 9.20 21.40
C VAL A 224 -22.66 9.78 20.64
N GLN A 225 -22.32 11.04 20.93
CA GLN A 225 -20.98 11.55 20.76
C GLN A 225 -20.09 10.53 21.44
N VAL A 226 -19.45 9.67 20.64
CA VAL A 226 -18.63 8.56 21.13
C VAL A 226 -17.46 9.21 21.84
N LYS A 227 -17.61 9.41 23.15
CA LYS A 227 -16.51 9.56 24.08
C LYS A 227 -15.59 8.37 23.84
N ASP A 228 -14.30 8.67 23.83
CA ASP A 228 -13.18 7.79 23.52
C ASP A 228 -13.52 6.29 23.46
N TYR A 229 -13.14 5.64 22.35
CA TYR A 229 -13.19 4.18 22.03
C TYR A 229 -12.83 3.20 23.15
N SER A 230 -12.34 3.72 24.28
CA SER A 230 -11.42 3.06 25.15
C SER A 230 -12.07 2.03 26.06
N GLU A 231 -13.36 2.13 26.42
CA GLU A 231 -13.85 1.34 27.57
C GLU A 231 -15.14 0.53 27.34
N ASP A 232 -15.95 0.84 26.32
CA ASP A 232 -17.22 0.14 26.13
C ASP A 232 -17.10 -1.12 25.27
N GLU A 233 -17.34 -2.27 25.90
CA GLU A 233 -17.31 -3.61 25.29
C GLU A 233 -18.26 -3.75 24.09
N GLN A 234 -19.50 -3.28 24.24
CA GLN A 234 -20.51 -3.36 23.18
C GLN A 234 -20.14 -2.53 21.94
N VAL A 235 -19.54 -1.35 22.15
CA VAL A 235 -19.07 -0.49 21.06
C VAL A 235 -17.92 -1.17 20.31
N ALA A 236 -17.01 -1.83 21.03
CA ALA A 236 -15.91 -2.58 20.44
C ALA A 236 -16.42 -3.77 19.59
N ILE A 237 -17.38 -4.54 20.09
CA ILE A 237 -18.01 -5.66 19.36
C ILE A 237 -18.70 -5.16 18.10
N LYS A 238 -19.54 -4.12 18.22
CA LYS A 238 -20.25 -3.52 17.07
C LYS A 238 -19.27 -3.06 16.00
N THR A 239 -18.18 -2.39 16.40
CA THR A 239 -17.13 -1.92 15.48
C THR A 239 -16.48 -3.07 14.72
N ILE A 240 -16.17 -4.18 15.39
CA ILE A 240 -15.58 -5.37 14.75
C ILE A 240 -16.54 -6.00 13.75
N ARG A 241 -17.81 -6.19 14.14
CA ARG A 241 -18.82 -6.77 13.24
C ARG A 241 -19.09 -5.87 12.03
N SER A 242 -19.16 -4.55 12.23
CA SER A 242 -19.27 -3.58 11.13
C SER A 242 -18.07 -3.66 10.19
N ALA A 243 -16.84 -3.69 10.71
CA ALA A 243 -15.65 -3.82 9.87
C ALA A 243 -15.61 -5.15 9.08
N HIS A 244 -16.10 -6.25 9.66
CA HIS A 244 -16.21 -7.53 8.95
C HIS A 244 -17.28 -7.49 7.85
N SER A 245 -18.45 -6.90 8.13
CA SER A 245 -19.51 -6.70 7.14
C SER A 245 -19.00 -5.86 5.95
N LEU A 246 -18.33 -4.74 6.25
CA LEU A 246 -17.72 -3.88 5.24
C LEU A 246 -16.64 -4.63 4.44
N PHE A 247 -15.75 -5.37 5.10
CA PHE A 247 -14.75 -6.18 4.39
C PHE A 247 -15.42 -7.17 3.42
N SER A 248 -16.46 -7.88 3.85
CA SER A 248 -17.15 -8.86 3.02
C SER A 248 -17.69 -8.22 1.74
N ARG A 249 -18.33 -7.06 1.86
CA ARG A 249 -18.95 -6.31 0.76
C ARG A 249 -17.95 -5.60 -0.14
N PHE A 250 -16.90 -5.02 0.44
CA PHE A 250 -15.94 -4.18 -0.27
C PHE A 250 -14.64 -4.91 -0.63
N SER A 251 -14.50 -6.19 -0.31
CA SER A 251 -13.39 -7.03 -0.78
C SER A 251 -13.27 -7.08 -2.31
N VAL A 252 -14.36 -6.80 -3.02
CA VAL A 252 -14.44 -6.59 -4.46
C VAL A 252 -13.46 -5.52 -4.96
N LEU A 253 -13.11 -4.54 -4.14
CA LEU A 253 -12.10 -3.51 -4.44
C LEU A 253 -10.76 -4.13 -4.84
N PHE A 254 -10.31 -5.15 -4.10
CA PHE A 254 -9.03 -5.80 -4.37
C PHE A 254 -9.06 -6.60 -5.67
N ALA A 255 -10.26 -7.00 -6.11
CA ALA A 255 -10.51 -7.70 -7.37
C ALA A 255 -10.81 -6.74 -8.55
N ASP A 256 -10.70 -5.42 -8.36
CA ASP A 256 -11.06 -4.39 -9.35
C ASP A 256 -12.52 -4.53 -9.88
N GLY A 257 -13.43 -5.07 -9.06
CA GLY A 257 -14.84 -5.28 -9.43
C GLY A 257 -15.74 -4.09 -9.12
N ILE A 258 -17.02 -4.20 -9.51
CA ILE A 258 -18.04 -3.15 -9.35
C ILE A 258 -18.84 -3.41 -8.06
N PHE A 259 -19.19 -2.35 -7.33
CA PHE A 259 -20.00 -2.44 -6.10
C PHE A 259 -21.48 -2.21 -6.37
N SER A 260 -22.35 -2.80 -5.55
CA SER A 260 -23.79 -2.53 -5.62
C SER A 260 -24.14 -1.12 -5.11
N PHE A 261 -25.26 -0.57 -5.59
CA PHE A 261 -25.73 0.75 -5.17
C PHE A 261 -26.30 0.76 -3.75
N GLU A 262 -26.95 -0.32 -3.34
CA GLU A 262 -27.42 -0.51 -1.96
C GLU A 262 -26.23 -0.50 -0.99
N ASP A 263 -25.15 -1.25 -1.34
CA ASP A 263 -23.96 -1.32 -0.50
C ASP A 263 -23.32 0.06 -0.31
N ARG A 264 -23.30 0.85 -1.37
CA ARG A 264 -22.79 2.22 -1.37
C ARG A 264 -23.56 3.13 -0.42
N GLN A 265 -24.89 3.10 -0.46
CA GLN A 265 -25.71 4.00 0.33
C GLN A 265 -25.57 3.72 1.81
N GLU A 266 -25.59 2.45 2.21
CA GLU A 266 -25.51 2.06 3.61
C GLU A 266 -24.12 2.38 4.19
N SER A 267 -23.04 2.09 3.44
CA SER A 267 -21.68 2.46 3.87
C SER A 267 -21.54 3.98 3.99
N GLN A 268 -22.06 4.73 3.02
CA GLN A 268 -21.97 6.18 3.03
C GLN A 268 -22.74 6.79 4.21
N ALA A 269 -23.95 6.31 4.48
CA ALA A 269 -24.76 6.76 5.62
C ALA A 269 -24.08 6.47 6.96
N MET A 270 -23.35 5.35 7.05
CA MET A 270 -22.59 4.99 8.24
C MET A 270 -21.39 5.92 8.46
N PHE A 271 -20.59 6.17 7.41
CA PHE A 271 -19.38 6.98 7.52
C PHE A 271 -19.71 8.47 7.76
N LEU A 272 -20.67 9.06 7.04
CA LEU A 272 -21.04 10.48 7.20
C LEU A 272 -21.54 10.86 8.60
N ARG A 273 -21.86 9.88 9.46
CA ARG A 273 -22.30 10.09 10.85
C ARG A 273 -21.14 10.02 11.87
N LYS A 274 -19.91 9.75 11.44
CA LYS A 274 -18.78 9.40 12.31
C LYS A 274 -17.56 10.30 12.05
N ASP A 275 -16.62 10.30 12.98
CA ASP A 275 -15.41 11.11 12.90
C ASP A 275 -14.27 10.39 12.17
N ALA A 276 -13.21 11.14 11.86
CA ALA A 276 -12.03 10.62 11.18
C ALA A 276 -11.37 9.46 11.96
N ARG A 277 -11.30 9.58 13.29
CA ARG A 277 -10.73 8.55 14.16
C ARG A 277 -11.48 7.22 13.99
N TRP A 278 -12.81 7.25 13.93
CA TRP A 278 -13.64 6.08 13.67
C TRP A 278 -13.38 5.48 12.31
N ALA A 279 -13.42 6.33 11.29
CA ALA A 279 -13.33 5.92 9.90
C ALA A 279 -11.99 5.22 9.62
N PHE A 280 -10.88 5.81 10.07
CA PHE A 280 -9.56 5.18 9.96
C PHE A 280 -9.46 3.89 10.78
N LYS A 281 -10.15 3.79 11.92
CA LYS A 281 -10.11 2.59 12.76
C LYS A 281 -10.86 1.41 12.12
N ILE A 282 -12.02 1.65 11.55
CA ILE A 282 -12.78 0.64 10.79
C ILE A 282 -11.95 0.12 9.62
N VAL A 283 -11.40 1.04 8.83
CA VAL A 283 -10.57 0.68 7.67
C VAL A 283 -9.30 -0.08 8.09
N GLU A 284 -8.70 0.24 9.24
CA GLU A 284 -7.58 -0.52 9.80
C GLU A 284 -7.96 -1.99 10.10
N ILE A 285 -9.15 -2.23 10.63
CA ILE A 285 -9.66 -3.57 10.95
C ILE A 285 -10.03 -4.30 9.66
N GLU A 286 -10.69 -3.62 8.73
CA GLU A 286 -11.07 -4.14 7.40
C GLU A 286 -9.85 -4.61 6.60
N LEU A 287 -8.81 -3.77 6.49
CA LEU A 287 -7.52 -4.13 5.90
C LEU A 287 -6.85 -5.29 6.63
N GLY A 288 -7.26 -5.55 7.87
CA GLY A 288 -6.87 -6.75 8.58
C GLY A 288 -7.50 -8.02 8.15
N PHE A 289 -8.79 -8.01 7.86
CA PHE A 289 -9.43 -9.16 7.25
C PHE A 289 -8.86 -9.41 5.85
N ALA A 290 -8.55 -8.34 5.09
CA ALA A 290 -7.86 -8.45 3.81
C ALA A 290 -6.47 -9.08 3.95
N TYR A 291 -5.65 -8.61 4.91
CA TYR A 291 -4.35 -9.21 5.21
C TYR A 291 -4.47 -10.68 5.62
N ASP A 292 -5.40 -10.99 6.52
CA ASP A 292 -5.61 -12.34 7.03
C ASP A 292 -5.99 -13.28 5.89
N ARG A 293 -6.85 -12.86 4.96
CA ARG A 293 -7.23 -13.63 3.78
C ARG A 293 -6.07 -13.91 2.83
N LEU A 294 -5.14 -12.96 2.65
CA LEU A 294 -4.11 -13.02 1.62
C LEU A 294 -2.75 -13.56 2.11
N TYR A 295 -2.43 -13.38 3.39
CA TYR A 295 -1.08 -13.66 3.93
C TYR A 295 -1.06 -14.65 5.10
N THR A 296 -2.22 -15.15 5.53
CA THR A 296 -2.33 -16.09 6.65
C THR A 296 -3.17 -17.31 6.27
N LYS A 297 -3.21 -18.33 7.13
CA LYS A 297 -4.11 -19.48 6.95
C LYS A 297 -5.59 -19.15 7.18
N ALA A 298 -5.93 -17.89 7.46
CA ALA A 298 -7.31 -17.48 7.71
C ALA A 298 -8.25 -17.58 6.50
N SER A 299 -7.71 -17.76 5.30
CA SER A 299 -8.48 -18.04 4.08
C SER A 299 -9.27 -19.36 4.13
N VAL A 300 -8.85 -20.33 4.97
CA VAL A 300 -9.52 -21.62 5.14
C VAL A 300 -10.68 -21.50 6.14
N SER A 301 -11.75 -22.26 5.91
CA SER A 301 -12.96 -22.21 6.75
C SER A 301 -12.64 -22.41 8.24
N ARG A 302 -13.25 -21.59 9.10
CA ARG A 302 -12.95 -21.54 10.54
C ARG A 302 -13.25 -22.87 11.25
N GLY A 303 -14.38 -23.50 10.92
CA GLY A 303 -14.79 -24.77 11.53
C GLY A 303 -13.79 -25.89 11.28
N ALA A 304 -13.35 -26.04 10.02
CA ALA A 304 -12.33 -27.01 9.67
C ALA A 304 -11.01 -26.72 10.39
N ARG A 305 -10.60 -25.45 10.49
CA ARG A 305 -9.36 -25.06 11.20
C ARG A 305 -9.41 -25.37 12.68
N LEU A 306 -10.50 -25.03 13.38
CA LEU A 306 -10.62 -25.34 14.81
C LEU A 306 -10.52 -26.86 15.05
N ALA A 307 -11.24 -27.65 14.25
CA ALA A 307 -11.18 -29.11 14.33
C ALA A 307 -9.76 -29.64 14.06
N VAL A 308 -9.10 -29.16 12.99
CA VAL A 308 -7.72 -29.51 12.66
C VAL A 308 -6.75 -29.16 13.80
N ARG A 309 -6.91 -28.00 14.45
CA ARG A 309 -6.03 -27.56 15.54
C ARG A 309 -6.23 -28.36 16.82
N VAL A 310 -7.48 -28.64 17.19
CA VAL A 310 -7.79 -29.50 18.34
C VAL A 310 -7.25 -30.90 18.10
N CYS A 311 -7.54 -31.50 16.94
CA CYS A 311 -7.02 -32.82 16.57
C CYS A 311 -5.48 -32.84 16.55
N SER A 312 -4.83 -31.84 15.95
CA SER A 312 -3.36 -31.74 15.92
C SER A 312 -2.76 -31.65 17.32
N LEU A 313 -3.32 -30.82 18.20
CA LEU A 313 -2.85 -30.70 19.58
C LEU A 313 -3.04 -32.01 20.35
N SER A 314 -4.18 -32.67 20.21
CA SER A 314 -4.43 -33.98 20.83
C SER A 314 -3.44 -35.04 20.34
N LEU A 315 -3.18 -35.09 19.03
CA LEU A 315 -2.23 -36.02 18.42
C LEU A 315 -0.79 -35.76 18.89
N THR A 316 -0.36 -34.50 18.96
CA THR A 316 1.00 -34.13 19.40
C THR A 316 1.22 -34.39 20.88
N LEU A 317 0.23 -34.13 21.74
CA LEU A 317 0.30 -34.46 23.17
C LEU A 317 0.32 -35.96 23.40
N ALA A 318 -0.54 -36.73 22.73
CA ALA A 318 -0.56 -38.19 22.82
C ALA A 318 0.76 -38.81 22.34
N ALA A 319 1.28 -38.33 21.20
CA ALA A 319 2.57 -38.76 20.69
C ALA A 319 3.74 -38.37 21.61
N GLY A 320 3.70 -37.17 22.18
CA GLY A 320 4.70 -36.68 23.12
C GLY A 320 4.75 -37.53 24.39
N LEU A 321 3.58 -37.83 24.97
CA LEU A 321 3.47 -38.71 26.13
C LEU A 321 3.97 -40.14 25.81
N TRP A 322 3.56 -40.70 24.68
CA TRP A 322 3.99 -42.04 24.27
C TRP A 322 5.50 -42.11 24.02
N ALA A 323 6.05 -41.14 23.29
CA ALA A 323 7.49 -41.05 23.03
C ALA A 323 8.28 -40.84 24.33
N ALA A 324 7.78 -40.03 25.27
CA ALA A 324 8.42 -39.85 26.58
C ALA A 324 8.46 -41.16 27.38
N LEU A 325 7.34 -41.90 27.43
CA LEU A 325 7.29 -43.22 28.08
C LEU A 325 8.24 -44.22 27.39
N ALA A 326 8.32 -44.21 26.06
CA ALA A 326 9.21 -45.06 25.29
C ALA A 326 10.70 -44.77 25.57
N ILE A 327 11.07 -43.48 25.69
CA ILE A 327 12.44 -43.05 25.99
C ILE A 327 12.80 -43.33 27.46
N LEU A 328 11.88 -43.09 28.41
CA LEU A 328 12.11 -43.34 29.83
C LEU A 328 12.38 -44.83 30.12
N ARG A 329 11.69 -45.73 29.41
CA ARG A 329 11.89 -47.18 29.56
C ARG A 329 13.17 -47.71 28.93
N ALA A 330 13.91 -46.89 28.18
CA ALA A 330 15.03 -47.33 27.34
C ALA A 330 16.29 -46.51 27.62
N SER A 331 17.16 -47.04 28.49
CA SER A 331 18.42 -46.38 28.90
C SER A 331 19.49 -46.30 27.79
N GLN A 332 19.32 -47.06 26.71
CA GLN A 332 20.27 -47.14 25.58
C GLN A 332 20.46 -45.83 24.79
N TYR A 333 19.54 -44.87 24.92
CA TYR A 333 19.63 -43.61 24.16
C TYR A 333 20.58 -42.61 24.82
N ARG A 334 21.52 -42.07 24.03
CA ARG A 334 22.47 -41.05 24.51
C ARG A 334 21.70 -39.83 25.06
N GLN A 335 22.14 -39.29 26.20
CA GLN A 335 21.48 -38.16 26.88
C GLN A 335 21.19 -36.99 25.92
N ARG A 336 22.13 -36.69 25.02
CA ARG A 336 21.97 -35.69 23.96
C ARG A 336 20.70 -35.89 23.14
N HIS A 337 20.49 -37.09 22.58
CA HIS A 337 19.33 -37.35 21.71
C HIS A 337 18.02 -37.35 22.50
N ARG A 338 18.06 -37.74 23.78
CA ARG A 338 16.92 -37.61 24.70
C ARG A 338 16.54 -36.14 24.89
N CYS A 339 17.50 -35.28 25.24
CA CYS A 339 17.26 -33.85 25.40
C CYS A 339 16.72 -33.19 24.11
N VAL A 340 17.32 -33.50 22.95
CA VAL A 340 16.86 -32.97 21.66
C VAL A 340 15.42 -33.39 21.38
N THR A 341 15.08 -34.67 21.60
CA THR A 341 13.73 -35.18 21.35
C THR A 341 12.70 -34.53 22.26
N TYR A 342 13.01 -34.36 23.55
CA TYR A 342 12.13 -33.65 24.48
C TYR A 342 11.94 -32.19 24.08
N ALA A 343 13.01 -31.50 23.66
CA ALA A 343 12.91 -30.13 23.17
C ALA A 343 12.01 -30.02 21.93
N LEU A 344 12.11 -30.97 20.99
CA LEU A 344 11.27 -30.99 19.80
C LEU A 344 9.80 -31.27 20.10
N LEU A 345 9.52 -32.24 20.98
CA LEU A 345 8.16 -32.58 21.39
C LEU A 345 7.50 -31.44 22.16
N ALA A 346 8.22 -30.86 23.13
CA ALA A 346 7.74 -29.69 23.86
C ALA A 346 7.53 -28.51 22.93
N GLY A 347 8.47 -28.26 22.00
CA GLY A 347 8.37 -27.20 21.01
C GLY A 347 7.18 -27.39 20.05
N ALA A 348 6.92 -28.62 19.60
CA ALA A 348 5.77 -28.95 18.77
C ALA A 348 4.43 -28.72 19.51
N ALA A 349 4.33 -29.18 20.76
CA ALA A 349 3.13 -28.98 21.59
C ALA A 349 2.91 -27.50 21.93
N LEU A 350 3.98 -26.77 22.29
CA LEU A 350 3.92 -25.32 22.54
C LEU A 350 3.49 -24.55 21.30
N ASN A 351 3.99 -24.93 20.12
CA ASN A 351 3.60 -24.32 18.86
C ASN A 351 2.10 -24.52 18.59
N ASP A 352 1.57 -25.74 18.76
CA ASP A 352 0.13 -25.98 18.59
C ASP A 352 -0.73 -25.28 19.63
N ALA A 353 -0.31 -25.28 20.90
CA ALA A 353 -1.02 -24.58 21.96
C ALA A 353 -1.07 -23.06 21.70
N ALA A 354 0.04 -22.47 21.27
CA ALA A 354 0.10 -21.05 20.95
C ALA A 354 -0.73 -20.68 19.71
N ILE A 355 -0.73 -21.51 18.67
CA ILE A 355 -1.58 -21.31 17.49
C ILE A 355 -3.06 -21.44 17.87
N LEU A 356 -3.43 -22.44 18.67
CA LEU A 356 -4.79 -22.61 19.14
C LEU A 356 -5.24 -21.41 19.99
N ALA A 357 -4.38 -20.92 20.89
CA ALA A 357 -4.62 -19.71 21.67
C ALA A 357 -4.77 -18.48 20.75
N ALA A 358 -3.89 -18.28 19.77
CA ALA A 358 -3.97 -17.17 18.81
C ALA A 358 -5.28 -17.20 18.01
N HIS A 359 -5.70 -18.40 17.56
CA HIS A 359 -6.98 -18.60 16.89
C HIS A 359 -8.18 -18.30 17.81
N ALA A 360 -8.09 -18.70 19.08
CA ALA A 360 -9.09 -18.43 20.09
C ALA A 360 -9.22 -16.91 20.27
N PHE A 361 -8.14 -16.20 20.60
CA PHE A 361 -8.07 -14.73 20.78
C PHE A 361 -7.99 -13.92 19.47
N SER A 362 -8.57 -14.42 18.38
CA SER A 362 -8.61 -13.72 17.09
C SER A 362 -9.88 -12.88 16.94
N VAL A 363 -9.82 -11.83 16.11
CA VAL A 363 -11.00 -11.00 15.77
C VAL A 363 -12.11 -11.85 15.14
N TRP A 364 -11.72 -12.83 14.32
CA TRP A 364 -12.62 -13.81 13.71
C TRP A 364 -13.48 -14.56 14.72
N SER A 365 -12.97 -14.75 15.93
CA SER A 365 -13.69 -15.41 17.03
C SER A 365 -14.85 -14.57 17.53
N LEU A 366 -14.65 -13.27 17.68
CA LEU A 366 -15.67 -12.32 18.13
C LEU A 366 -16.75 -12.05 17.07
N VAL A 367 -16.39 -12.16 15.78
CA VAL A 367 -17.35 -11.99 14.69
C VAL A 367 -18.44 -13.09 14.72
N HIS A 368 -18.07 -14.32 15.09
CA HIS A 368 -18.97 -15.49 15.03
C HIS A 368 -19.48 -15.95 16.39
N GLY A 369 -18.96 -15.43 17.50
CA GLY A 369 -19.41 -15.82 18.83
C GLY A 369 -18.98 -14.84 19.92
N ASP A 370 -19.76 -14.82 20.99
CA ASP A 370 -19.65 -13.79 22.04
C ASP A 370 -18.79 -14.22 23.24
N TRP A 371 -18.19 -15.40 23.20
CA TRP A 371 -17.39 -15.93 24.31
C TRP A 371 -16.12 -15.10 24.64
N LEU A 372 -15.69 -14.22 23.74
CA LEU A 372 -14.58 -13.29 23.91
C LEU A 372 -15.00 -11.83 24.09
N SER A 373 -16.26 -11.59 24.44
CA SER A 373 -16.81 -10.25 24.62
C SER A 373 -15.92 -9.41 25.56
N TRP A 374 -15.50 -9.98 26.70
CA TRP A 374 -14.61 -9.35 27.69
C TRP A 374 -13.24 -8.90 27.15
N CYS A 375 -12.74 -9.51 26.06
CA CYS A 375 -11.47 -9.16 25.43
C CYS A 375 -11.64 -8.22 24.21
N SER A 376 -12.87 -7.88 23.83
CA SER A 376 -13.19 -7.13 22.61
C SER A 376 -12.47 -5.78 22.54
N VAL A 377 -12.45 -5.03 23.63
CA VAL A 377 -11.77 -3.73 23.74
C VAL A 377 -10.27 -3.88 23.45
N MET A 378 -9.63 -4.91 24.02
CA MET A 378 -8.21 -5.18 23.77
C MET A 378 -7.97 -5.55 22.30
N LEU A 379 -8.86 -6.35 21.70
CA LEU A 379 -8.78 -6.72 20.29
C LEU A 379 -8.95 -5.51 19.36
N VAL A 380 -9.84 -4.57 19.66
CA VAL A 380 -9.98 -3.33 18.89
C VAL A 380 -8.73 -2.47 19.05
N LYS A 381 -8.24 -2.28 20.29
CA LYS A 381 -7.03 -1.49 20.58
C LYS A 381 -5.76 -2.04 19.92
N ARG A 382 -5.69 -3.34 19.59
CA ARG A 382 -4.56 -3.93 18.87
C ARG A 382 -4.31 -3.19 17.55
N ARG A 383 -3.10 -2.66 17.42
CA ARG A 383 -2.61 -2.02 16.21
C ARG A 383 -2.35 -3.04 15.11
N ARG A 384 -2.83 -2.72 13.92
CA ARG A 384 -2.96 -3.57 12.73
C ARG A 384 -2.32 -2.95 11.49
N TRP A 385 -1.87 -1.70 11.60
CA TRP A 385 -1.07 -0.97 10.63
C TRP A 385 0.11 -0.29 11.33
N SER A 386 1.22 -0.12 10.63
CA SER A 386 2.37 0.67 11.09
C SER A 386 2.05 2.13 11.46
N ALA A 387 0.87 2.66 11.14
CA ALA A 387 0.43 4.08 11.25
C ALA A 387 1.53 5.09 10.92
N SER A 388 2.32 4.75 9.90
CA SER A 388 3.42 5.56 9.42
C SER A 388 3.44 5.53 7.91
N MET A 389 3.90 6.62 7.31
CA MET A 389 4.08 6.78 5.88
C MET A 389 5.53 7.14 5.60
N ALA A 390 6.08 6.58 4.53
CA ALA A 390 7.41 6.94 4.08
C ALA A 390 7.38 8.29 3.34
N GLN A 391 8.40 9.09 3.56
CA GLN A 391 8.57 10.38 2.92
C GLN A 391 9.93 10.45 2.23
N SER A 392 9.95 11.11 1.08
CA SER A 392 11.17 11.49 0.36
C SER A 392 11.01 12.88 -0.22
N ASN A 393 12.12 13.57 -0.48
CA ASN A 393 12.11 14.93 -1.00
C ASN A 393 13.18 15.10 -2.08
N LEU A 394 12.77 15.63 -3.24
CA LEU A 394 13.65 15.76 -4.40
C LEU A 394 14.83 16.69 -4.14
N VAL A 395 14.57 17.86 -3.55
CA VAL A 395 15.60 18.90 -3.34
C VAL A 395 16.64 18.40 -2.34
N THR A 396 16.20 17.89 -1.19
CA THR A 396 17.08 17.27 -0.18
C THR A 396 17.91 16.15 -0.79
N PHE A 397 17.32 15.31 -1.66
CA PHE A 397 18.07 14.27 -2.36
C PHE A 397 19.17 14.84 -3.27
N CYS A 398 18.86 15.90 -4.03
CA CYS A 398 19.81 16.54 -4.94
C CYS A 398 21.00 17.14 -4.21
N LEU A 399 20.78 17.69 -3.01
CA LEU A 399 21.81 18.34 -2.19
C LEU A 399 22.80 17.36 -1.54
N ARG A 400 22.36 16.15 -1.13
CA ARG A 400 23.13 15.21 -0.29
C ARG A 400 24.49 14.73 -0.84
N LYS A 401 24.78 14.92 -2.13
CA LYS A 401 26.09 14.55 -2.74
C LYS A 401 26.81 15.72 -3.41
N LEU A 402 26.50 16.95 -3.02
CA LEU A 402 27.36 18.05 -3.42
C LEU A 402 28.74 17.83 -2.78
N PRO A 403 29.85 17.97 -3.52
CA PRO A 403 31.18 17.80 -2.97
C PRO A 403 31.38 18.80 -1.84
N SER A 404 31.59 18.30 -0.62
CA SER A 404 31.89 19.16 0.51
C SER A 404 33.38 19.55 0.50
N ASN A 405 33.69 20.75 0.98
CA ASN A 405 35.07 21.22 1.06
C ASN A 405 35.90 20.44 2.12
N ASN A 406 35.21 19.75 3.03
CA ASN A 406 35.78 19.05 4.18
C ASN A 406 35.98 17.55 3.94
N ASP A 407 35.45 16.97 2.86
CA ASP A 407 35.64 15.54 2.58
C ASP A 407 37.09 15.26 2.18
N SER A 408 37.87 14.83 3.17
CA SER A 408 39.25 14.33 3.05
C SER A 408 39.28 12.94 2.42
N ASP A 409 38.64 12.76 1.27
CA ASP A 409 38.77 11.53 0.49
C ASP A 409 40.08 11.61 -0.31
N PRO A 410 41.10 10.79 0.02
CA PRO A 410 42.43 10.87 -0.61
C PRO A 410 42.46 10.29 -2.03
N ALA A 411 41.33 9.80 -2.54
CA ALA A 411 41.26 9.25 -3.89
C ALA A 411 41.53 10.38 -4.92
N PRO A 412 42.54 10.25 -5.80
CA PRO A 412 42.97 11.31 -6.74
C PRO A 412 41.91 11.69 -7.79
N LEU A 413 40.76 11.01 -7.80
CA LEU A 413 39.60 11.28 -8.64
C LEU A 413 38.34 11.57 -7.81
N SER A 414 38.42 11.81 -6.51
CA SER A 414 37.26 12.24 -5.71
C SER A 414 36.72 13.58 -6.20
N SER A 415 35.40 13.79 -6.18
CA SER A 415 34.80 15.07 -6.55
C SER A 415 35.30 16.21 -5.66
N SER A 416 35.60 15.94 -4.38
CA SER A 416 36.22 16.91 -3.47
C SER A 416 37.67 17.19 -3.84
N PHE A 417 38.45 16.18 -4.23
CA PHE A 417 39.83 16.35 -4.70
C PHE A 417 39.89 17.19 -5.98
N LEU A 418 39.02 16.91 -6.94
CA LEU A 418 38.92 17.70 -8.18
C LEU A 418 38.43 19.12 -7.91
N LEU A 419 37.46 19.31 -7.01
CA LEU A 419 37.04 20.64 -6.55
C LEU A 419 38.22 21.41 -5.94
N ARG A 420 38.99 20.79 -5.03
CA ARG A 420 40.21 21.38 -4.47
C ARG A 420 41.23 21.70 -5.55
N ARG A 421 41.44 20.82 -6.53
CA ARG A 421 42.40 21.05 -7.62
C ARG A 421 41.98 22.19 -8.55
N LEU A 422 40.67 22.35 -8.79
CA LEU A 422 40.09 23.50 -9.48
C LEU A 422 40.30 24.80 -8.68
N LEU A 423 40.09 24.75 -7.36
CA LEU A 423 40.26 25.91 -6.48
C LEU A 423 41.74 26.28 -6.28
N LEU A 424 42.63 25.29 -6.20
CA LEU A 424 44.08 25.46 -6.02
C LEU A 424 44.82 25.79 -7.33
N GLY A 425 44.09 25.93 -8.45
CA GLY A 425 44.62 26.46 -9.70
C GLY A 425 45.88 25.76 -10.17
N GLY A 426 45.81 24.46 -10.51
CA GLY A 426 46.78 23.78 -11.39
C GLY A 426 48.24 24.23 -11.26
N GLY A 427 48.77 24.35 -10.04
CA GLY A 427 50.16 24.73 -9.78
C GLY A 427 51.09 23.60 -10.23
N ARG A 428 51.42 23.57 -11.52
CA ARG A 428 52.57 22.82 -12.01
C ARG A 428 53.79 23.62 -11.56
N GLY A 429 54.44 23.11 -10.51
CA GLY A 429 55.62 23.74 -9.93
C GLY A 429 56.71 24.00 -10.96
N GLY A 430 57.35 25.16 -10.84
CA GLY A 430 58.55 25.52 -11.58
C GLY A 430 58.54 26.96 -12.09
N GLY A 431 59.26 27.83 -11.39
CA GLY A 431 59.95 28.97 -12.02
C GLY A 431 59.12 30.21 -12.32
N VAL A 432 59.25 31.18 -11.43
CA VAL A 432 59.12 32.64 -11.62
C VAL A 432 59.37 33.09 -13.06
N GLN A 433 58.37 33.66 -13.73
CA GLN A 433 58.52 34.95 -14.41
C GLN A 433 57.14 35.61 -14.59
N GLN A 434 56.99 36.74 -13.93
CA GLN A 434 55.85 37.60 -13.89
C GLN A 434 55.75 38.35 -15.23
N GLN A 435 54.71 38.07 -16.01
CA GLN A 435 54.42 38.87 -17.21
C GLN A 435 52.90 39.00 -17.39
N ASP A 436 52.50 40.26 -17.54
CA ASP A 436 51.14 40.78 -17.53
C ASP A 436 50.23 40.09 -18.55
N ALA A 437 49.51 39.06 -18.10
CA ALA A 437 48.39 38.49 -18.83
C ALA A 437 47.08 38.99 -18.19
N SER A 438 46.40 39.88 -18.92
CA SER A 438 45.00 40.29 -18.70
C SER A 438 44.14 39.12 -18.21
N PRO A 439 43.18 39.27 -17.27
CA PRO A 439 42.48 38.15 -16.60
C PRO A 439 41.60 37.25 -17.49
N ALA A 440 41.48 37.54 -18.79
CA ALA A 440 40.65 36.77 -19.72
C ALA A 440 41.06 35.29 -19.92
N PRO A 441 42.36 34.92 -20.07
CA PRO A 441 42.79 33.53 -20.21
C PRO A 441 42.59 32.72 -18.93
N ALA A 442 42.74 33.34 -17.76
CA ALA A 442 42.46 32.69 -16.48
C ALA A 442 40.96 32.40 -16.32
N LEU A 443 40.09 33.30 -16.80
CA LEU A 443 38.64 33.07 -16.85
C LEU A 443 38.25 31.98 -17.83
N SER A 444 38.81 31.96 -19.04
CA SER A 444 38.48 30.93 -20.03
C SER A 444 38.95 29.55 -19.59
N THR A 445 40.15 29.44 -19.00
CA THR A 445 40.68 28.17 -18.46
C THR A 445 39.89 27.69 -17.24
N THR A 446 39.51 28.60 -16.33
CA THR A 446 38.63 28.23 -15.21
C THR A 446 37.24 27.82 -15.68
N LEU A 447 36.63 28.52 -16.65
CA LEU A 447 35.33 28.13 -17.21
C LEU A 447 35.40 26.82 -18.00
N ALA A 448 36.45 26.60 -18.80
CA ALA A 448 36.64 25.36 -19.55
C ALA A 448 36.87 24.17 -18.61
N SER A 449 37.72 24.35 -17.58
CA SER A 449 37.92 23.33 -16.54
C SER A 449 36.65 23.10 -15.69
N MET A 450 35.81 24.12 -15.50
CA MET A 450 34.49 23.98 -14.89
C MET A 450 33.53 23.19 -15.79
N ASP A 451 33.48 23.44 -17.10
CA ASP A 451 32.64 22.68 -18.02
C ASP A 451 33.09 21.22 -18.12
N GLU A 452 34.41 20.97 -18.14
CA GLU A 452 34.96 19.62 -18.02
C GLU A 452 34.62 18.96 -16.69
N PHE A 453 34.77 19.67 -15.57
CA PHE A 453 34.40 19.16 -14.26
C PHE A 453 32.92 18.84 -14.16
N GLN A 454 32.08 19.71 -14.71
CA GLN A 454 30.63 19.52 -14.78
C GLN A 454 30.30 18.29 -15.62
N LYS A 455 30.90 18.13 -16.81
CA LYS A 455 30.75 16.93 -17.66
C LYS A 455 31.26 15.67 -16.96
N LEU A 456 32.37 15.74 -16.24
CA LEU A 456 32.91 14.62 -15.47
C LEU A 456 32.00 14.25 -14.30
N PHE A 457 31.46 15.25 -13.59
CA PHE A 457 30.52 15.02 -12.50
C PHE A 457 29.20 14.46 -13.01
N GLU A 458 28.66 14.98 -14.12
CA GLU A 458 27.47 14.46 -14.77
C GLU A 458 27.71 13.03 -15.26
N ARG A 459 28.83 12.77 -15.94
CA ARG A 459 29.20 11.44 -16.41
C ARG A 459 29.39 10.49 -15.23
N ARG A 460 30.00 10.93 -14.13
CA ARG A 460 30.13 10.12 -12.91
C ARG A 460 28.79 9.92 -12.23
N SER A 461 27.94 10.93 -12.13
CA SER A 461 26.58 10.83 -11.55
C SER A 461 25.70 9.88 -12.38
N LEU A 462 25.77 9.97 -13.71
CA LEU A 462 25.11 9.06 -14.65
C LEU A 462 25.70 7.65 -14.55
N LEU A 463 27.02 7.50 -14.51
CA LEU A 463 27.67 6.20 -14.28
C LEU A 463 27.31 5.64 -12.90
N ASP A 464 27.22 6.48 -11.87
CA ASP A 464 26.74 6.13 -10.54
C ASP A 464 25.30 5.68 -10.59
N GLN A 465 24.45 6.27 -11.44
CA GLN A 465 23.07 5.84 -11.65
C GLN A 465 22.99 4.52 -12.42
N VAL A 466 23.84 4.34 -13.44
CA VAL A 466 23.86 3.19 -14.35
C VAL A 466 24.54 1.96 -13.74
N ARG A 467 25.81 2.09 -13.30
CA ARG A 467 26.67 0.98 -12.83
C ARG A 467 26.11 0.23 -11.64
N SER A 468 25.35 0.92 -10.82
CA SER A 468 25.01 0.44 -9.50
C SER A 468 23.61 -0.17 -9.41
N GLY A 469 22.79 -0.03 -10.47
CA GLY A 469 21.32 -0.09 -10.32
C GLY A 469 20.78 0.83 -9.20
N SER A 470 21.64 1.68 -8.63
CA SER A 470 21.47 2.36 -7.34
C SER A 470 20.79 3.68 -7.46
N PHE A 471 20.40 4.11 -8.67
CA PHE A 471 19.35 5.11 -8.74
C PHE A 471 18.22 4.71 -7.77
N TRP A 472 17.84 3.44 -7.75
CA TRP A 472 16.87 2.86 -6.82
C TRP A 472 17.37 2.63 -5.39
N SER A 473 18.54 2.00 -5.23
CA SER A 473 19.08 1.71 -3.89
C SER A 473 19.34 3.00 -3.08
N LYS A 474 19.86 4.06 -3.73
CA LYS A 474 20.10 5.36 -3.09
C LYS A 474 18.83 6.20 -2.91
N TYR A 475 17.80 6.05 -3.76
CA TYR A 475 16.50 6.71 -3.55
C TYR A 475 15.69 6.15 -2.38
N LYS A 476 15.98 4.91 -1.96
CA LYS A 476 15.30 4.26 -0.83
C LYS A 476 15.59 4.89 0.52
N HIS A 477 16.43 5.94 0.61
CA HIS A 477 16.53 6.76 1.82
C HIS A 477 15.20 7.47 2.09
N THR A 478 14.31 6.71 2.72
CA THR A 478 12.95 7.04 3.06
C THR A 478 12.89 7.24 4.55
N LYS A 479 12.35 8.37 4.97
CA LYS A 479 12.08 8.61 6.39
C LYS A 479 10.64 8.19 6.64
N TYR A 480 10.44 7.21 7.51
CA TYR A 480 9.10 6.89 7.97
C TYR A 480 8.68 7.89 9.04
N VAL A 481 7.54 8.53 8.82
CA VAL A 481 6.94 9.52 9.72
C VAL A 481 5.58 8.99 10.14
N PRO A 482 5.20 9.06 11.43
CA PRO A 482 3.86 8.69 11.85
C PRO A 482 2.82 9.56 11.11
N VAL A 483 1.71 8.96 10.68
CA VAL A 483 0.60 9.73 10.08
C VAL A 483 -0.04 10.55 11.19
N SER A 484 0.10 11.88 11.13
CA SER A 484 -0.40 12.78 12.16
C SER A 484 -1.93 12.74 12.24
N GLU A 485 -2.51 12.86 13.45
CA GLU A 485 -3.98 12.92 13.60
C GLU A 485 -4.57 14.11 12.83
N LYS A 486 -3.87 15.26 12.84
CA LYS A 486 -4.24 16.44 12.05
C LYS A 486 -4.37 16.15 10.56
N LEU A 487 -3.50 15.30 10.01
CA LEU A 487 -3.56 14.89 8.61
C LEU A 487 -4.75 13.97 8.35
N LYS A 488 -5.03 13.00 9.25
CA LYS A 488 -6.20 12.12 9.13
C LYS A 488 -7.50 12.91 9.16
N ASP A 489 -7.62 13.83 10.12
CA ASP A 489 -8.77 14.72 10.27
C ASP A 489 -8.97 15.56 9.01
N PHE A 490 -7.88 16.14 8.49
CA PHE A 490 -7.93 16.97 7.29
C PHE A 490 -8.35 16.17 6.05
N ILE A 491 -7.75 14.99 5.82
CA ILE A 491 -8.13 14.12 4.70
C ILE A 491 -9.62 13.77 4.79
N TYR A 492 -10.07 13.31 5.96
CA TYR A 492 -11.44 12.87 6.14
C TYR A 492 -12.45 14.02 5.94
N ALA A 493 -12.19 15.19 6.53
CA ALA A 493 -13.02 16.38 6.35
C ALA A 493 -13.12 16.83 4.88
N GLN A 494 -12.02 16.75 4.13
CA GLN A 494 -12.03 17.07 2.70
C GLN A 494 -12.84 16.06 1.88
N LEU A 495 -12.77 14.77 2.22
CA LEU A 495 -13.58 13.74 1.59
C LEU A 495 -15.08 13.92 1.89
N GLU A 496 -15.43 14.22 3.14
CA GLU A 496 -16.80 14.52 3.55
C GLU A 496 -17.37 15.75 2.83
N GLU A 497 -16.59 16.83 2.78
CA GLU A 497 -16.94 18.05 2.07
C GLU A 497 -17.15 17.80 0.57
N LYS A 498 -16.38 16.90 -0.04
CA LYS A 498 -16.55 16.49 -1.44
C LYS A 498 -17.87 15.73 -1.64
N VAL A 499 -18.23 14.84 -0.72
CA VAL A 499 -19.53 14.14 -0.72
C VAL A 499 -20.70 15.12 -0.53
N ARG A 500 -20.57 16.08 0.40
CA ARG A 500 -21.59 17.11 0.63
C ARG A 500 -21.88 17.91 -0.64
N ARG A 501 -20.83 18.35 -1.34
CA ARG A 501 -20.96 19.08 -2.62
C ARG A 501 -21.64 18.24 -3.70
N LEU A 502 -21.32 16.95 -3.80
CA LEU A 502 -21.99 16.02 -4.71
C LEU A 502 -23.49 15.92 -4.41
N SER A 503 -23.84 15.73 -3.13
CA SER A 503 -25.23 15.67 -2.69
C SER A 503 -26.01 16.96 -2.98
N GLU A 504 -25.38 18.13 -2.81
CA GLU A 504 -26.00 19.41 -3.13
C GLU A 504 -26.24 19.61 -4.62
N TYR A 505 -25.29 19.20 -5.46
CA TYR A 505 -25.46 19.23 -6.90
C TYR A 505 -26.57 18.28 -7.35
N ASP A 506 -26.62 17.06 -6.84
CA ASP A 506 -27.67 16.08 -7.18
C ASP A 506 -29.06 16.64 -6.86
N LYS A 507 -29.23 17.27 -5.69
CA LYS A 507 -30.46 17.97 -5.30
C LYS A 507 -30.78 19.13 -6.24
N ARG A 508 -29.78 19.88 -6.69
CA ARG A 508 -29.98 21.00 -7.62
C ARG A 508 -30.45 20.50 -8.99
N MET A 509 -29.81 19.47 -9.53
CA MET A 509 -30.18 18.87 -10.81
C MET A 509 -31.59 18.28 -10.78
N GLU A 510 -31.98 17.66 -9.67
CA GLU A 510 -33.33 17.14 -9.48
C GLU A 510 -34.38 18.26 -9.53
N ARG A 511 -34.14 19.39 -8.86
CA ARG A 511 -35.03 20.57 -8.94
C ARG A 511 -35.11 21.14 -10.36
N GLU A 512 -34.00 21.16 -11.09
CA GLU A 512 -33.97 21.62 -12.49
C GLU A 512 -34.80 20.68 -13.38
N ARG A 513 -34.69 19.36 -13.20
CA ARG A 513 -35.51 18.36 -13.90
C ARG A 513 -36.98 18.44 -13.54
N GLU A 514 -37.33 18.67 -12.27
CA GLU A 514 -38.73 18.87 -11.88
C GLU A 514 -39.35 20.10 -12.53
N ARG A 515 -38.58 21.19 -12.67
CA ARG A 515 -39.01 22.39 -13.40
C ARG A 515 -39.23 22.09 -14.87
N GLU A 516 -38.38 21.29 -15.49
CA GLU A 516 -38.51 20.87 -16.88
C GLU A 516 -39.74 19.97 -17.09
N ARG A 517 -39.95 18.97 -16.22
CA ARG A 517 -41.17 18.14 -16.22
C ARG A 517 -42.45 18.97 -16.09
N LYS A 518 -42.44 20.01 -15.26
CA LYS A 518 -43.56 20.95 -15.11
C LYS A 518 -43.77 21.80 -16.37
N ARG A 519 -42.70 22.19 -17.08
CA ARG A 519 -42.80 22.91 -18.36
C ARG A 519 -43.39 22.04 -19.46
N VAL A 520 -43.01 20.77 -19.54
CA VAL A 520 -43.52 19.82 -20.56
C VAL A 520 -44.99 19.44 -20.30
N ARG A 521 -45.42 19.35 -19.04
CA ARG A 521 -46.82 19.07 -18.68
C ARG A 521 -47.76 20.28 -18.79
N ALA A 522 -47.24 21.49 -18.98
CA ALA A 522 -48.09 22.67 -19.15
C ALA A 522 -48.91 22.51 -20.46
N PRO A 523 -50.25 22.58 -20.42
CA PRO A 523 -51.08 22.38 -21.60
C PRO A 523 -50.72 23.41 -22.67
N SER A 524 -50.43 22.94 -23.88
CA SER A 524 -50.26 23.80 -25.04
C SER A 524 -51.55 24.60 -25.24
N PRO A 525 -51.48 25.93 -25.45
CA PRO A 525 -52.67 26.74 -25.64
C PRO A 525 -53.46 26.22 -26.84
N SER A 526 -54.78 26.08 -26.64
CA SER A 526 -55.74 25.55 -27.61
C SER A 526 -55.51 26.15 -29.01
N PRO A 527 -55.35 25.32 -30.06
CA PRO A 527 -55.08 25.83 -31.40
C PRO A 527 -56.32 26.58 -31.91
N SER A 528 -56.15 27.86 -32.20
CA SER A 528 -57.11 28.69 -32.92
C SER A 528 -57.43 28.06 -34.28
N PRO A 529 -58.68 28.13 -34.76
CA PRO A 529 -59.16 27.37 -35.91
C PRO A 529 -58.43 27.85 -37.18
N SER A 530 -57.58 26.98 -37.72
CA SER A 530 -56.91 27.23 -39.00
C SER A 530 -57.79 26.79 -40.17
N PRO A 531 -57.87 27.61 -41.24
CA PRO A 531 -58.64 27.29 -42.42
C PRO A 531 -57.93 26.28 -43.33
N SER A 532 -58.79 25.64 -44.13
CA SER A 532 -58.65 24.59 -45.13
C SER A 532 -57.46 24.65 -46.13
N PRO A 533 -57.16 23.52 -46.81
CA PRO A 533 -55.80 23.04 -47.01
C PRO A 533 -55.22 23.30 -48.41
N SER A 534 -53.90 23.32 -48.49
CA SER A 534 -53.13 23.09 -49.73
C SER A 534 -52.13 21.94 -49.52
N PRO A 535 -51.96 21.02 -50.49
CA PRO A 535 -51.37 19.70 -50.25
C PRO A 535 -49.89 19.58 -50.65
N SER A 536 -49.29 18.48 -50.14
CA SER A 536 -48.05 17.82 -50.57
C SER A 536 -46.75 18.51 -50.15
N ALA A 537 -45.66 17.87 -49.72
CA ALA A 537 -45.22 16.54 -49.29
C ALA A 537 -43.91 16.85 -48.51
N SER A 538 -43.29 16.09 -47.62
CA SER A 538 -43.05 14.66 -47.45
C SER A 538 -42.37 14.47 -46.09
N ALA A 539 -42.60 13.31 -45.48
CA ALA A 539 -42.28 12.94 -44.12
C ALA A 539 -40.79 13.02 -43.72
N THR A 540 -40.52 13.60 -42.54
CA THR A 540 -39.28 13.37 -41.79
C THR A 540 -39.64 12.74 -40.46
N THR A 541 -39.19 11.50 -40.27
CA THR A 541 -39.40 10.64 -39.12
C THR A 541 -38.92 11.30 -37.82
N PRO A 542 -39.70 11.29 -36.72
CA PRO A 542 -39.31 11.92 -35.46
C PRO A 542 -38.35 11.01 -34.68
N THR A 543 -37.14 11.49 -34.46
CA THR A 543 -36.13 10.88 -33.61
C THR A 543 -36.60 10.90 -32.16
N GLN A 544 -36.91 9.73 -31.60
CA GLN A 544 -37.25 9.55 -30.19
C GLN A 544 -36.04 9.91 -29.33
N THR A 545 -36.10 11.02 -28.60
CA THR A 545 -35.19 11.37 -27.52
C THR A 545 -35.81 10.97 -26.18
N GLY A 546 -35.92 9.66 -25.96
CA GLY A 546 -36.20 9.09 -24.65
C GLY A 546 -34.95 8.41 -24.12
N THR A 547 -34.36 8.96 -23.07
CA THR A 547 -33.52 8.31 -22.01
C THR A 547 -32.34 9.20 -21.56
N SER A 548 -32.21 9.46 -20.24
CA SER A 548 -30.94 9.70 -19.51
C SER A 548 -31.18 10.27 -18.09
N THR A 549 -31.94 9.59 -17.22
CA THR A 549 -32.27 10.08 -15.87
C THR A 549 -31.20 9.80 -14.80
N THR A 550 -30.37 8.76 -14.94
CA THR A 550 -29.33 8.37 -13.94
C THR A 550 -27.90 8.49 -14.46
N THR A 551 -27.69 8.61 -15.77
CA THR A 551 -26.35 8.76 -16.38
C THR A 551 -25.56 9.94 -15.79
N THR A 552 -26.25 11.01 -15.38
CA THR A 552 -25.62 12.25 -14.92
C THR A 552 -25.01 12.16 -13.51
N THR A 553 -25.58 11.40 -12.58
CA THR A 553 -25.03 11.29 -11.22
C THR A 553 -23.78 10.42 -11.20
N SER A 554 -23.82 9.24 -11.84
CA SER A 554 -22.64 8.38 -12.01
C SER A 554 -21.52 9.11 -12.77
N SER A 555 -21.85 9.90 -13.81
CA SER A 555 -20.83 10.67 -14.53
C SER A 555 -20.21 11.76 -13.67
N MET A 556 -20.95 12.35 -12.71
CA MET A 556 -20.38 13.38 -11.85
C MET A 556 -19.47 12.80 -10.77
N TYR A 557 -19.82 11.66 -10.18
CA TYR A 557 -18.92 10.97 -9.26
C TYR A 557 -17.60 10.63 -9.95
N SER A 558 -17.63 10.16 -11.21
CA SER A 558 -16.40 9.92 -11.98
C SER A 558 -15.63 11.21 -12.28
N ILE A 559 -16.32 12.29 -12.69
CA ILE A 559 -15.69 13.59 -12.94
C ILE A 559 -14.95 14.07 -11.68
N LEU A 560 -15.54 13.92 -10.50
CA LEU A 560 -14.91 14.33 -9.26
C LEU A 560 -13.78 13.40 -8.82
N THR A 561 -13.87 12.09 -9.04
CA THR A 561 -12.73 11.18 -8.76
C THR A 561 -11.56 11.38 -9.72
N ASP A 562 -11.82 11.92 -10.92
CA ASP A 562 -10.78 12.21 -11.92
C ASP A 562 -10.15 13.61 -11.77
N CYS A 563 -10.67 14.44 -10.85
CA CYS A 563 -10.07 15.73 -10.52
C CYS A 563 -8.75 15.55 -9.74
N ARG A 564 -7.69 16.24 -10.19
CA ARG A 564 -6.34 16.18 -9.61
C ARG A 564 -5.97 17.46 -8.85
N GLY A 565 -6.95 18.27 -8.46
CA GLY A 565 -6.80 19.63 -7.96
C GLY A 565 -7.62 20.67 -8.74
N ASP A 566 -8.12 20.31 -9.92
CA ASP A 566 -8.86 21.22 -10.81
C ASP A 566 -10.17 21.70 -10.19
N GLN A 567 -10.79 20.87 -9.34
CA GLN A 567 -11.99 21.24 -8.62
C GLN A 567 -11.68 22.32 -7.57
N VAL A 568 -10.56 22.21 -6.84
CA VAL A 568 -10.08 23.27 -5.93
C VAL A 568 -9.85 24.57 -6.71
N MET A 569 -9.19 24.49 -7.87
CA MET A 569 -8.93 25.66 -8.71
C MET A 569 -10.22 26.36 -9.15
N LYS A 570 -11.23 25.59 -9.59
CA LYS A 570 -12.55 26.10 -9.96
C LYS A 570 -13.28 26.73 -8.77
N LYS A 571 -13.26 26.07 -7.60
CA LYS A 571 -13.85 26.57 -6.35
C LYS A 571 -13.24 27.92 -5.94
N GLU A 572 -11.92 28.04 -6.02
CA GLU A 572 -11.17 29.22 -5.60
C GLU A 572 -11.08 30.31 -6.68
N ARG A 573 -11.67 30.07 -7.87
CA ARG A 573 -11.63 30.95 -9.04
C ARG A 573 -10.21 31.26 -9.53
N ILE A 574 -9.33 30.27 -9.48
CA ILE A 574 -7.93 30.37 -9.89
C ILE A 574 -7.76 29.67 -11.25
N SER A 575 -7.78 30.43 -12.34
CA SER A 575 -7.65 29.87 -13.71
C SER A 575 -6.21 29.82 -14.21
N ASN A 576 -5.34 30.70 -13.73
CA ASN A 576 -3.95 30.83 -14.18
C ASN A 576 -3.06 29.63 -13.80
N LEU A 577 -3.46 28.81 -12.81
CA LEU A 577 -2.69 27.64 -12.39
C LEU A 577 -3.13 26.32 -13.07
N SER A 578 -4.22 26.32 -13.84
CA SER A 578 -4.82 25.12 -14.45
C SER A 578 -3.86 24.33 -15.37
N TRP A 579 -2.89 25.00 -15.99
CA TRP A 579 -1.89 24.38 -16.86
C TRP A 579 -1.02 23.34 -16.15
N SER A 580 -0.89 23.44 -14.81
CA SER A 580 -0.05 22.55 -14.01
C SER A 580 -0.75 21.22 -13.64
N LEU A 581 -2.05 21.11 -13.87
CA LEU A 581 -2.89 19.97 -13.49
C LEU A 581 -3.52 19.32 -14.73
N GLU A 582 -4.73 19.72 -15.12
CA GLU A 582 -5.53 19.11 -16.20
C GLU A 582 -4.75 18.85 -17.50
N LYS A 583 -3.91 19.80 -17.91
CA LYS A 583 -3.18 19.76 -19.21
C LYS A 583 -1.94 18.86 -19.21
N LYS A 584 -1.55 18.29 -18.07
CA LYS A 584 -0.33 17.48 -17.92
C LYS A 584 -0.65 16.04 -17.53
N GLU A 585 0.29 15.14 -17.78
CA GLU A 585 0.22 13.78 -17.24
C GLU A 585 0.31 13.81 -15.70
N PHE A 586 -0.32 12.85 -15.01
CA PHE A 586 -0.44 12.90 -13.56
C PHE A 586 0.90 12.90 -12.82
N ASP A 587 1.86 12.10 -13.28
CA ASP A 587 3.22 12.06 -12.74
C ASP A 587 3.98 13.38 -12.97
N GLU A 588 3.72 14.04 -14.09
CA GLU A 588 4.25 15.36 -14.40
C GLU A 588 3.72 16.43 -13.45
N SER A 589 2.40 16.49 -13.28
CA SER A 589 1.74 17.38 -12.30
C SER A 589 2.26 17.12 -10.89
N LEU A 590 2.34 15.86 -10.47
CA LEU A 590 2.80 15.48 -9.14
C LEU A 590 4.21 16.00 -8.87
N LEU A 591 5.12 15.83 -9.83
CA LEU A 591 6.49 16.28 -9.68
C LEU A 591 6.62 17.81 -9.69
N ILE A 592 5.88 18.51 -10.54
CA ILE A 592 5.82 19.98 -10.56
C ILE A 592 5.33 20.53 -9.22
N TRP A 593 4.21 19.99 -8.73
CA TRP A 593 3.62 20.40 -7.45
C TRP A 593 4.51 20.06 -6.27
N HIS A 594 5.22 18.93 -6.31
CA HIS A 594 6.19 18.56 -5.27
C HIS A 594 7.29 19.62 -5.14
N ILE A 595 7.89 20.03 -6.27
CA ILE A 595 8.94 21.05 -6.31
C ILE A 595 8.38 22.40 -5.84
N ALA A 596 7.23 22.81 -6.37
CA ALA A 596 6.62 24.09 -6.01
C ALA A 596 6.29 24.19 -4.52
N THR A 597 5.73 23.11 -3.95
CA THR A 597 5.42 22.99 -2.54
C THR A 597 6.68 23.06 -1.68
N ASP A 598 7.75 22.34 -2.04
CA ASP A 598 9.00 22.35 -1.27
C ASP A 598 9.67 23.72 -1.27
N LEU A 599 9.76 24.37 -2.43
CA LEU A 599 10.37 25.70 -2.57
C LEU A 599 9.63 26.74 -1.74
N ARG A 600 8.29 26.77 -1.83
CA ARG A 600 7.48 27.72 -1.09
C ARG A 600 7.48 27.43 0.40
N PHE A 601 7.50 26.15 0.80
CA PHE A 601 7.65 25.75 2.20
C PHE A 601 8.96 26.28 2.79
N ARG A 602 10.09 26.13 2.08
CA ARG A 602 11.40 26.58 2.56
C ARG A 602 11.49 28.10 2.70
N GLU A 603 10.98 28.84 1.72
CA GLU A 603 10.97 30.31 1.75
C GLU A 603 10.14 30.82 2.94
N GLU A 604 8.93 30.28 3.14
CA GLU A 604 8.05 30.72 4.22
C GLU A 604 8.49 30.25 5.60
N ALA A 605 9.05 29.04 5.71
CA ALA A 605 9.65 28.58 6.97
C ALA A 605 10.82 29.46 7.40
N GLN A 606 11.62 29.94 6.44
CA GLN A 606 12.71 30.87 6.71
C GLN A 606 12.19 32.26 7.13
N ALA A 607 11.18 32.79 6.41
CA ALA A 607 10.56 34.07 6.76
C ALA A 607 9.90 34.02 8.15
N ALA A 608 9.19 32.93 8.48
CA ALA A 608 8.59 32.70 9.77
C ALA A 608 9.63 32.56 10.89
N GLY A 609 10.77 31.90 10.62
CA GLY A 609 11.89 31.82 11.57
C GLY A 609 12.48 33.19 11.92
N ALA A 610 12.67 34.05 10.91
CA ALA A 610 13.16 35.41 11.10
C ALA A 610 12.15 36.30 11.86
N ALA A 611 10.84 36.12 11.62
CA ALA A 611 9.80 36.82 12.36
C ALA A 611 9.66 36.32 13.81
N ALA A 612 9.78 35.01 14.04
CA ALA A 612 9.69 34.43 15.38
C ALA A 612 10.85 34.86 16.29
N SER A 613 12.05 35.13 15.75
CA SER A 613 13.11 35.76 16.54
C SER A 613 12.80 37.18 17.00
N ALA A 614 11.78 37.83 16.42
CA ALA A 614 11.37 39.20 16.75
C ALA A 614 10.10 39.30 17.62
N ALA A 615 9.28 38.23 17.72
CA ALA A 615 7.96 38.28 18.36
C ALA A 615 7.71 37.09 19.31
N SER A 616 6.99 37.32 20.41
CA SER A 616 6.87 36.35 21.52
C SER A 616 5.71 35.34 21.41
N ALA A 617 4.70 35.55 20.54
CA ALA A 617 3.60 34.61 20.38
C ALA A 617 3.00 34.59 18.96
N ALA A 618 2.80 33.39 18.41
CA ALA A 618 2.17 33.20 17.11
C ALA A 618 0.65 33.37 17.19
N THR A 619 0.05 34.08 16.23
CA THR A 619 -1.40 34.27 16.15
C THR A 619 -2.13 32.96 15.80
N VAL A 620 -3.44 32.90 16.05
CA VAL A 620 -4.28 31.73 15.68
C VAL A 620 -4.19 31.44 14.19
N ASP A 621 -4.26 32.49 13.36
CA ASP A 621 -4.16 32.38 11.90
C ASP A 621 -2.79 31.86 11.43
N GLN A 622 -1.70 32.30 12.07
CA GLN A 622 -0.35 31.75 11.82
C GLN A 622 -0.25 30.28 12.20
N ARG A 623 -0.90 29.86 13.29
CA ARG A 623 -0.92 28.45 13.72
C ARG A 623 -1.67 27.57 12.73
N GLU A 624 -2.82 28.02 12.24
CA GLU A 624 -3.58 27.32 11.20
C GLU A 624 -2.81 27.29 9.88
N THR A 625 -2.21 28.41 9.46
CA THR A 625 -1.35 28.45 8.27
C THR A 625 -0.22 27.42 8.38
N ARG A 626 0.47 27.37 9.52
CA ARG A 626 1.55 26.40 9.77
C ARG A 626 1.06 24.95 9.73
N LYS A 627 -0.14 24.67 10.24
CA LYS A 627 -0.75 23.34 10.15
C LYS A 627 -0.96 22.92 8.69
N HIS A 628 -1.49 23.82 7.84
CA HIS A 628 -1.62 23.56 6.41
C HIS A 628 -0.26 23.36 5.73
N MET A 629 0.73 24.21 6.02
CA MET A 629 2.11 24.04 5.51
C MET A 629 2.68 22.64 5.79
N GLU A 630 2.51 22.15 7.03
CA GLU A 630 2.99 20.84 7.44
C GLU A 630 2.26 19.71 6.71
N ILE A 631 0.92 19.77 6.63
CA ILE A 631 0.09 18.79 5.90
C ILE A 631 0.47 18.73 4.42
N ALA A 632 0.59 19.89 3.75
CA ALA A 632 0.98 19.97 2.35
C ALA A 632 2.36 19.35 2.10
N ARG A 633 3.34 19.66 2.95
CA ARG A 633 4.69 19.08 2.87
C ARG A 633 4.66 17.56 3.10
N GLU A 634 3.90 17.09 4.07
CA GLU A 634 3.76 15.66 4.39
C GLU A 634 3.17 14.88 3.21
N LEU A 635 2.07 15.38 2.62
CA LEU A 635 1.42 14.77 1.46
C LEU A 635 2.31 14.82 0.21
N SER A 636 2.94 15.97 -0.04
CA SER A 636 3.89 16.16 -1.15
C SER A 636 5.05 15.15 -1.08
N ASN A 637 5.68 15.01 0.08
CA ASN A 637 6.79 14.07 0.27
C ASN A 637 6.33 12.61 0.22
N TYR A 638 5.10 12.30 0.65
CA TYR A 638 4.52 10.95 0.58
C TYR A 638 4.22 10.54 -0.87
N LEU A 639 3.51 11.38 -1.62
CA LEU A 639 3.16 11.08 -3.02
C LEU A 639 4.40 11.02 -3.91
N TYR A 640 5.41 11.86 -3.65
CA TYR A 640 6.70 11.74 -4.31
C TYR A 640 7.41 10.42 -3.95
N TYR A 641 7.34 9.98 -2.68
CA TYR A 641 7.82 8.65 -2.29
C TYR A 641 7.10 7.53 -3.07
N ILE A 642 5.78 7.58 -3.17
CA ILE A 642 5.00 6.59 -3.93
C ILE A 642 5.42 6.62 -5.41
N MET A 643 5.56 7.79 -6.02
CA MET A 643 5.97 7.92 -7.42
C MET A 643 7.31 7.27 -7.70
N VAL A 644 8.25 7.38 -6.76
CA VAL A 644 9.58 6.81 -6.96
C VAL A 644 9.57 5.33 -6.56
N VAL A 645 9.16 4.98 -5.35
CA VAL A 645 9.35 3.62 -4.82
C VAL A 645 8.26 2.65 -5.28
N HIS A 646 7.04 3.13 -5.51
CA HIS A 646 5.86 2.35 -5.91
C HIS A 646 5.10 2.97 -7.11
N PRO A 647 5.78 3.24 -8.24
CA PRO A 647 5.19 3.94 -9.39
C PRO A 647 3.94 3.25 -9.96
N LEU A 648 3.88 1.92 -9.85
CA LEU A 648 2.73 1.10 -10.27
C LEU A 648 1.44 1.42 -9.50
N MET A 649 1.52 2.12 -8.35
CA MET A 649 0.35 2.59 -7.62
C MET A 649 -0.21 3.92 -8.16
N LEU A 650 0.55 4.67 -8.96
CA LEU A 650 0.09 5.96 -9.51
C LEU A 650 -0.36 5.85 -10.96
N SER A 651 0.36 5.07 -11.77
CA SER A 651 0.12 4.96 -13.21
C SER A 651 0.73 3.68 -13.77
N SER A 652 0.09 3.13 -14.80
CA SER A 652 0.66 2.07 -15.63
C SER A 652 1.94 2.52 -16.36
N SER A 653 2.10 3.81 -16.64
CA SER A 653 3.27 4.41 -17.31
C SER A 653 4.48 4.60 -16.38
N THR A 654 4.84 3.57 -15.62
CA THR A 654 5.90 3.59 -14.60
C THR A 654 7.23 4.19 -15.11
N THR A 655 7.62 3.88 -16.34
CA THR A 655 8.90 4.34 -16.91
C THR A 655 9.00 5.85 -17.11
N MET A 656 7.89 6.53 -17.40
CA MET A 656 7.88 7.97 -17.65
C MET A 656 8.04 8.75 -16.34
N ALA A 657 7.32 8.38 -15.28
CA ALA A 657 7.46 8.99 -13.96
C ALA A 657 8.91 8.91 -13.45
N ILE A 658 9.54 7.75 -13.65
CA ILE A 658 10.95 7.52 -13.29
C ILE A 658 11.88 8.40 -14.11
N LYS A 659 11.67 8.45 -15.43
CA LYS A 659 12.48 9.29 -16.34
C LYS A 659 12.39 10.76 -15.94
N ARG A 660 11.17 11.27 -15.69
CA ARG A 660 10.92 12.64 -15.22
C ARG A 660 11.67 12.94 -13.93
N CYS A 661 11.58 12.05 -12.94
CA CYS A 661 12.32 12.20 -11.68
C CYS A 661 13.84 12.26 -11.90
N ARG A 662 14.37 11.34 -12.70
CA ARG A 662 15.82 11.25 -12.97
C ARG A 662 16.34 12.49 -13.69
N ASP A 663 15.64 12.91 -14.74
CA ASP A 663 16.03 14.07 -15.56
C ASP A 663 15.94 15.37 -14.74
N THR A 664 14.89 15.50 -13.92
CA THR A 664 14.71 16.64 -12.99
C THR A 664 15.80 16.68 -11.93
N CYS A 665 16.14 15.54 -11.33
CA CYS A 665 17.23 15.46 -10.37
C CYS A 665 18.59 15.78 -10.99
N ALA A 666 18.85 15.30 -12.21
CA ALA A 666 20.09 15.59 -12.92
C ALA A 666 20.23 17.09 -13.20
N GLU A 667 19.14 17.74 -13.61
CA GLU A 667 19.13 19.18 -13.82
C GLU A 667 19.32 19.99 -12.53
N ALA A 668 18.61 19.64 -11.46
CA ALA A 668 18.75 20.33 -10.18
C ALA A 668 20.19 20.19 -9.64
N ARG A 669 20.77 18.98 -9.71
CA ARG A 669 22.17 18.73 -9.34
C ARG A 669 23.14 19.55 -10.17
N ARG A 670 22.90 19.69 -11.48
CA ARG A 670 23.73 20.51 -12.36
C ARG A 670 23.74 21.97 -11.92
N LEU A 671 22.57 22.53 -11.61
CA LEU A 671 22.46 23.90 -11.10
C LEU A 671 23.17 24.05 -9.76
N PHE A 672 22.85 23.18 -8.80
CA PHE A 672 23.42 23.27 -7.46
C PHE A 672 24.94 23.10 -7.45
N LEU A 673 25.48 22.20 -8.28
CA LEU A 673 26.92 22.02 -8.38
C LEU A 673 27.60 23.26 -8.96
N LYS A 674 27.04 23.82 -10.04
CA LYS A 674 27.56 25.05 -10.65
C LYS A 674 27.64 26.18 -9.61
N ASP A 675 26.56 26.44 -8.89
CA ASP A 675 26.53 27.52 -7.90
C ASP A 675 27.41 27.22 -6.68
N HIS A 676 27.48 25.95 -6.24
CA HIS A 676 28.37 25.54 -5.15
C HIS A 676 29.86 25.74 -5.50
N VAL A 677 30.27 25.42 -6.74
CA VAL A 677 31.64 25.66 -7.22
C VAL A 677 31.93 27.15 -7.32
N MET A 678 30.99 27.94 -7.85
CA MET A 678 31.14 29.41 -7.95
C MET A 678 31.24 30.08 -6.59
N ALA A 679 30.48 29.61 -5.60
CA ALA A 679 30.57 30.05 -4.21
C ALA A 679 31.95 29.72 -3.62
N ALA A 680 32.42 28.48 -3.79
CA ALA A 680 33.73 28.05 -3.31
C ALA A 680 34.90 28.81 -3.96
N ALA A 681 34.76 29.20 -5.22
CA ALA A 681 35.73 30.03 -5.93
C ALA A 681 35.69 31.52 -5.54
N GLY A 682 34.82 31.92 -4.59
CA GLY A 682 34.66 33.32 -4.17
C GLY A 682 34.05 34.25 -5.23
N LYS A 683 33.61 33.69 -6.38
CA LYS A 683 33.05 34.43 -7.52
C LYS A 683 31.52 34.56 -7.47
N GLY A 684 30.89 34.10 -6.40
CA GLY A 684 29.46 34.28 -6.17
C GLY A 684 29.07 35.75 -5.98
N LYS A 685 27.96 36.18 -6.61
CA LYS A 685 27.39 37.51 -6.42
C LYS A 685 26.58 37.55 -5.11
N GLY A 686 26.92 38.46 -4.19
CA GLY A 686 26.18 38.68 -2.94
C GLY A 686 26.05 37.43 -2.08
N ASP A 687 24.80 37.05 -1.77
CA ASP A 687 24.44 35.91 -0.91
C ASP A 687 24.92 34.54 -1.47
N ARG A 688 25.24 34.48 -2.77
CA ARG A 688 25.81 33.28 -3.44
C ARG A 688 27.28 33.00 -3.10
N ARG A 689 27.87 33.72 -2.15
CA ARG A 689 29.18 33.34 -1.57
C ARG A 689 29.07 32.13 -0.64
N ARG A 690 27.87 31.79 -0.17
CA ARG A 690 27.63 30.62 0.69
C ARG A 690 27.47 29.34 -0.14
N ALA A 691 28.00 28.24 0.39
CA ALA A 691 27.79 26.91 -0.18
C ALA A 691 26.30 26.59 -0.30
N VAL A 692 25.90 25.90 -1.36
CA VAL A 692 24.49 25.50 -1.58
C VAL A 692 24.12 24.42 -0.56
N GLY A 693 23.10 24.69 0.24
CA GLY A 693 22.59 23.86 1.32
C GLY A 693 21.05 23.86 1.38
N GLU A 694 20.49 23.15 2.35
CA GLU A 694 19.02 23.02 2.49
C GLU A 694 18.32 24.35 2.80
N ASP A 695 19.03 25.29 3.42
CA ASP A 695 18.58 26.61 3.83
C ASP A 695 18.50 27.61 2.67
N ASN A 696 19.37 27.50 1.66
CA ASN A 696 19.44 28.46 0.54
C ASN A 696 19.06 27.87 -0.84
N ALA A 697 18.89 26.55 -0.96
CA ALA A 697 18.58 25.90 -2.24
C ALA A 697 17.33 26.46 -2.94
N HIS A 698 16.33 26.87 -2.15
CA HIS A 698 15.12 27.48 -2.71
C HIS A 698 15.39 28.82 -3.39
N ARG A 699 16.31 29.64 -2.85
CA ARG A 699 16.74 30.90 -3.47
C ARG A 699 17.50 30.64 -4.76
N VAL A 700 18.44 29.69 -4.74
CA VAL A 700 19.20 29.27 -5.93
C VAL A 700 18.26 28.88 -7.08
N LEU A 701 17.19 28.14 -6.78
CA LEU A 701 16.20 27.73 -7.77
C LEU A 701 15.25 28.85 -8.20
N LEU A 702 14.79 29.69 -7.27
CA LEU A 702 13.83 30.76 -7.53
C LEU A 702 14.46 32.03 -8.13
N ASP A 703 15.78 32.22 -8.05
CA ASP A 703 16.48 33.35 -8.66
C ASP A 703 16.69 33.22 -10.17
N VAL A 704 16.65 31.99 -10.70
CA VAL A 704 16.90 31.75 -12.13
C VAL A 704 15.68 32.17 -12.93
N ASP A 705 15.79 33.21 -13.74
CA ASP A 705 14.68 33.64 -14.59
C ASP A 705 14.33 32.57 -15.63
N THR A 706 13.04 32.24 -15.71
CA THR A 706 12.53 31.14 -16.54
C THR A 706 11.27 31.62 -17.26
N PRO A 707 11.40 32.40 -18.34
CA PRO A 707 10.25 32.93 -19.07
C PRO A 707 9.51 31.87 -19.90
N LEU A 708 10.15 30.72 -20.16
CA LEU A 708 9.62 29.65 -21.01
C LEU A 708 9.53 28.33 -20.24
N HIS A 709 8.48 27.56 -20.52
CA HIS A 709 8.33 26.20 -20.00
C HIS A 709 9.44 25.26 -20.47
N ALA A 710 9.85 24.34 -19.60
CA ALA A 710 11.01 23.47 -19.83
C ALA A 710 10.89 22.64 -21.12
N ALA A 711 9.67 22.21 -21.46
CA ALA A 711 9.38 21.43 -22.67
C ALA A 711 9.73 22.18 -23.96
N VAL A 712 9.53 23.50 -24.00
CA VAL A 712 9.82 24.35 -25.18
C VAL A 712 11.32 24.41 -25.45
N VAL A 713 12.13 24.45 -24.40
CA VAL A 713 13.58 24.64 -24.50
C VAL A 713 14.33 23.31 -24.71
N LYS A 714 13.83 22.22 -24.14
CA LYS A 714 14.56 20.94 -24.06
C LYS A 714 14.18 19.91 -25.12
N GLY A 715 13.06 20.10 -25.80
CA GLY A 715 12.50 19.11 -26.72
C GLY A 715 12.15 17.79 -26.03
N ASP A 716 12.07 16.70 -26.81
CA ASP A 716 11.49 15.44 -26.32
C ASP A 716 12.43 14.51 -25.54
N LYS A 717 13.74 14.73 -25.62
CA LYS A 717 14.71 13.81 -25.00
C LYS A 717 14.70 13.91 -23.47
N CYS A 718 14.75 15.12 -22.94
CA CYS A 718 14.75 15.39 -21.50
C CYS A 718 13.33 15.72 -21.04
N LYS A 719 12.81 14.97 -20.06
CA LYS A 719 11.47 15.19 -19.50
C LYS A 719 11.54 15.88 -18.12
N SER A 720 12.58 16.70 -17.90
CA SER A 720 12.71 17.45 -16.65
C SER A 720 11.60 18.48 -16.51
N VAL A 721 11.06 18.60 -15.31
CA VAL A 721 10.02 19.59 -14.95
C VAL A 721 10.49 20.57 -13.88
N LEU A 722 11.81 20.68 -13.67
CA LEU A 722 12.38 21.52 -12.61
C LEU A 722 11.89 22.97 -12.68
N TRP A 723 12.01 23.56 -13.87
CA TRP A 723 11.66 24.97 -14.10
C TRP A 723 10.15 25.20 -14.14
N ASP A 724 9.36 24.22 -14.58
CA ASP A 724 7.91 24.27 -14.45
C ASP A 724 7.49 24.30 -12.97
N GLY A 725 8.18 23.54 -12.10
CA GLY A 725 8.00 23.59 -10.65
C GLY A 725 8.38 24.94 -10.03
N CYS A 726 9.52 25.52 -10.43
CA CYS A 726 9.93 26.87 -10.00
C CYS A 726 8.93 27.95 -10.46
N PHE A 727 8.45 27.85 -11.71
CA PHE A 727 7.47 28.76 -12.27
C PHE A 727 6.14 28.68 -11.53
N LEU A 728 5.62 27.47 -11.29
CA LEU A 728 4.43 27.26 -10.47
C LEU A 728 4.60 27.83 -9.06
N ALA A 729 5.78 27.66 -8.45
CA ALA A 729 6.05 28.23 -7.13
C ALA A 729 5.84 29.75 -7.14
N ARG A 730 6.36 30.47 -8.14
CA ARG A 730 6.21 31.94 -8.26
C ARG A 730 4.75 32.33 -8.46
N GLU A 731 4.06 31.65 -9.36
CA GLU A 731 2.63 31.87 -9.63
C GLU A 731 1.76 31.64 -8.38
N LEU A 732 2.05 30.63 -7.54
CA LEU A 732 1.34 30.42 -6.27
C LEU A 732 1.47 31.61 -5.30
N ARG A 733 2.64 32.27 -5.29
CA ARG A 733 2.87 33.46 -4.47
C ARG A 733 2.17 34.69 -5.03
N GLN A 734 2.19 34.86 -6.34
CA GLN A 734 1.59 36.01 -7.03
C GLN A 734 0.05 35.94 -7.03
N SER A 735 -0.52 34.78 -7.32
CA SER A 735 -1.97 34.56 -7.36
C SER A 735 -2.65 34.59 -5.98
N MET A 736 -1.92 34.21 -4.94
CA MET A 736 -2.42 34.17 -3.56
C MET A 736 -1.44 34.87 -2.64
N ALA A 737 -1.60 36.18 -2.44
CA ALA A 737 -0.71 36.98 -1.57
C ALA A 737 -0.79 36.55 -0.09
N ASP A 738 -2.00 36.22 0.39
CA ASP A 738 -2.23 35.72 1.75
C ASP A 738 -1.69 34.29 1.92
N PRO A 739 -0.74 34.05 2.86
CA PRO A 739 -0.19 32.72 3.09
C PRO A 739 -1.23 31.72 3.65
N GLY A 740 -2.18 32.17 4.46
CA GLY A 740 -3.22 31.31 5.03
C GLY A 740 -4.09 30.68 3.95
N ARG A 741 -4.60 31.51 3.03
CA ARG A 741 -5.31 31.06 1.83
C ARG A 741 -4.43 30.17 0.95
N ARG A 742 -3.19 30.59 0.66
CA ARG A 742 -2.28 29.86 -0.23
C ARG A 742 -2.09 28.41 0.22
N TRP A 743 -1.74 28.19 1.48
CA TRP A 743 -1.48 26.83 1.99
C TRP A 743 -2.73 25.99 2.15
N ARG A 744 -3.88 26.60 2.47
CA ARG A 744 -5.16 25.90 2.45
C ARG A 744 -5.43 25.31 1.05
N VAL A 745 -5.30 26.13 0.01
CA VAL A 745 -5.50 25.69 -1.38
C VAL A 745 -4.50 24.60 -1.78
N VAL A 746 -3.22 24.77 -1.44
CA VAL A 746 -2.19 23.75 -1.73
C VAL A 746 -2.51 22.42 -1.04
N CYS A 747 -2.97 22.44 0.22
CA CYS A 747 -3.41 21.22 0.91
C CYS A 747 -4.59 20.55 0.23
N GLU A 748 -5.63 21.31 -0.15
CA GLU A 748 -6.81 20.77 -0.82
C GLU A 748 -6.41 20.10 -2.14
N VAL A 749 -5.51 20.70 -2.93
CA VAL A 749 -4.98 20.10 -4.16
C VAL A 749 -4.27 18.78 -3.88
N TRP A 750 -3.40 18.73 -2.86
CA TRP A 750 -2.70 17.49 -2.51
C TRP A 750 -3.64 16.36 -2.07
N VAL A 751 -4.74 16.67 -1.37
CA VAL A 751 -5.76 15.67 -1.02
C VAL A 751 -6.49 15.18 -2.27
N GLU A 752 -6.81 16.05 -3.23
CA GLU A 752 -7.39 15.62 -4.51
C GLU A 752 -6.42 14.73 -5.31
N MET A 753 -5.13 15.07 -5.36
CA MET A 753 -4.12 14.23 -6.00
C MET A 753 -3.97 12.86 -5.32
N LEU A 754 -4.03 12.84 -3.98
CA LEU A 754 -4.01 11.58 -3.21
C LEU A 754 -5.25 10.73 -3.50
N GLY A 755 -6.43 11.35 -3.56
CA GLY A 755 -7.68 10.67 -3.90
C GLY A 755 -7.68 10.12 -5.33
N TYR A 756 -7.18 10.90 -6.29
CA TYR A 756 -7.00 10.46 -7.67
C TYR A 756 -6.07 9.23 -7.73
N ALA A 757 -4.89 9.32 -7.11
CA ALA A 757 -3.96 8.19 -7.06
C ALA A 757 -4.56 6.95 -6.41
N ALA A 758 -5.33 7.14 -5.33
CA ALA A 758 -5.98 6.04 -4.60
C ALA A 758 -7.01 5.31 -5.45
N VAL A 759 -7.88 6.02 -6.17
CA VAL A 759 -8.93 5.40 -7.00
C VAL A 759 -8.35 4.77 -8.27
N HIS A 760 -7.30 5.34 -8.85
CA HIS A 760 -6.66 4.85 -10.08
C HIS A 760 -5.63 3.75 -9.84
N CYS A 761 -5.18 3.54 -8.60
CA CYS A 761 -4.42 2.36 -8.23
C CYS A 761 -5.27 1.09 -8.41
N GLY A 762 -4.65 0.02 -8.92
CA GLY A 762 -5.35 -1.27 -9.05
C GLY A 762 -5.46 -2.00 -7.71
N GLY A 763 -6.50 -2.84 -7.60
CA GLY A 763 -6.79 -3.65 -6.42
C GLY A 763 -5.64 -4.58 -6.03
N TYR A 764 -4.95 -5.15 -7.02
CA TYR A 764 -3.74 -5.97 -6.81
C TYR A 764 -2.65 -5.19 -6.07
N GLN A 765 -2.36 -3.95 -6.49
CA GLN A 765 -1.32 -3.13 -5.91
C GLN A 765 -1.67 -2.73 -4.46
N HIS A 766 -2.94 -2.41 -4.20
CA HIS A 766 -3.41 -2.17 -2.82
C HIS A 766 -3.22 -3.41 -1.93
N ALA A 767 -3.62 -4.59 -2.42
CA ALA A 767 -3.46 -5.87 -1.72
C ALA A 767 -1.99 -6.19 -1.44
N GLU A 768 -1.10 -5.95 -2.41
CA GLU A 768 0.31 -6.27 -2.28
C GLU A 768 1.03 -5.44 -1.19
N ARG A 769 0.54 -4.22 -0.91
CA ARG A 769 1.12 -3.34 0.11
C ARG A 769 0.74 -3.71 1.55
N LEU A 770 -0.26 -4.56 1.77
CA LEU A 770 -0.69 -4.96 3.11
C LEU A 770 0.42 -5.68 3.89
N LYS A 771 1.32 -6.38 3.19
CA LYS A 771 2.45 -7.09 3.79
C LYS A 771 3.51 -6.20 4.46
N ASP A 772 3.59 -4.96 4.01
CA ASP A 772 4.58 -3.95 4.41
C ASP A 772 4.00 -2.97 5.44
N GLY A 773 2.93 -3.39 6.13
CA GLY A 773 2.25 -2.63 7.18
C GLY A 773 1.01 -1.88 6.70
N GLY A 774 0.79 -1.75 5.39
CA GLY A 774 -0.30 -0.97 4.82
C GLY A 774 0.09 0.48 4.54
N GLU A 775 -0.25 0.97 3.34
CA GLU A 775 0.05 2.31 2.86
C GLU A 775 -1.15 3.25 3.06
N LEU A 776 -0.89 4.54 3.36
CA LEU A 776 -1.95 5.54 3.57
C LEU A 776 -2.88 5.65 2.35
N ILE A 777 -2.35 5.55 1.13
CA ILE A 777 -3.15 5.55 -0.10
C ILE A 777 -4.22 4.45 -0.15
N THR A 778 -3.95 3.27 0.43
CA THR A 778 -4.93 2.18 0.53
C THR A 778 -6.04 2.52 1.52
N PHE A 779 -5.71 3.21 2.62
CA PHE A 779 -6.73 3.73 3.54
C PHE A 779 -7.62 4.75 2.85
N VAL A 780 -7.04 5.70 2.11
CA VAL A 780 -7.80 6.71 1.37
C VAL A 780 -8.70 6.06 0.32
N CYS A 781 -8.22 5.02 -0.39
CA CYS A 781 -9.02 4.29 -1.37
C CYS A 781 -10.28 3.66 -0.74
N LEU A 782 -10.14 2.99 0.40
CA LEU A 782 -11.28 2.41 1.12
C LEU A 782 -12.19 3.49 1.71
N LEU A 783 -11.65 4.56 2.30
CA LEU A 783 -12.45 5.68 2.81
C LEU A 783 -13.30 6.31 1.71
N MET A 784 -12.71 6.57 0.55
CA MET A 784 -13.42 7.08 -0.62
C MET A 784 -14.49 6.09 -1.08
N THR A 785 -14.16 4.81 -1.15
CA THR A 785 -15.11 3.74 -1.50
C THR A 785 -16.30 3.73 -0.55
N HIS A 786 -16.08 3.72 0.76
CA HIS A 786 -17.15 3.74 1.78
C HIS A 786 -18.00 5.01 1.75
N LEU A 787 -17.40 6.16 1.42
CA LEU A 787 -18.10 7.44 1.20
C LEU A 787 -18.83 7.50 -0.16
N GLY A 788 -18.84 6.40 -0.92
CA GLY A 788 -19.52 6.27 -2.20
C GLY A 788 -18.82 6.99 -3.35
N MET A 789 -17.52 7.27 -3.22
CA MET A 789 -16.67 7.90 -4.23
C MET A 789 -15.67 6.88 -4.79
N GLY A 790 -15.97 6.28 -5.94
CA GLY A 790 -15.06 5.33 -6.57
C GLY A 790 -15.45 5.02 -8.01
N LYS A 791 -14.47 4.70 -8.85
CA LYS A 791 -14.68 4.29 -10.25
C LYS A 791 -15.51 3.01 -10.39
N HIS A 792 -15.51 2.19 -9.33
CA HIS A 792 -16.18 0.90 -9.23
C HIS A 792 -17.71 1.01 -9.04
N TYR A 793 -18.29 2.21 -9.00
CA TYR A 793 -19.75 2.41 -8.96
C TYR A 793 -20.34 2.68 -10.36
N ARG A 794 -19.66 2.25 -11.42
CA ARG A 794 -20.06 2.50 -12.81
C ARG A 794 -21.35 1.72 -13.13
N THR A 795 -22.48 2.42 -13.20
CA THR A 795 -23.70 1.88 -13.82
C THR A 795 -23.97 2.60 -15.14
N GLU A 796 -23.76 1.90 -16.25
CA GLU A 796 -24.46 2.18 -17.49
C GLU A 796 -25.90 1.64 -17.35
N VAL A 797 -26.82 2.54 -16.98
CA VAL A 797 -28.27 2.53 -17.32
C VAL A 797 -29.18 1.36 -16.84
N GLY A 798 -28.71 0.21 -16.34
CA GLY A 798 -29.54 -1.00 -16.19
C GLY A 798 -30.46 -1.18 -14.97
N ASP A 799 -30.01 -0.89 -13.74
CA ASP A 799 -30.67 -1.46 -12.53
C ASP A 799 -31.87 -0.68 -11.99
N ALA A 800 -32.55 0.12 -12.82
CA ALA A 800 -33.91 0.56 -12.51
C ALA A 800 -34.87 -0.63 -12.72
N TYR A 801 -34.73 -1.68 -11.90
CA TYR A 801 -35.74 -2.73 -11.77
C TYR A 801 -36.99 -2.11 -11.18
N ALA A 802 -37.82 -1.54 -12.05
CA ALA A 802 -39.20 -1.25 -11.75
C ALA A 802 -39.83 -2.59 -11.37
N HIS A 803 -40.06 -2.80 -10.07
CA HIS A 803 -41.00 -3.79 -9.60
C HIS A 803 -42.35 -3.49 -10.28
N LEU A 804 -42.61 -4.16 -11.40
CA LEU A 804 -43.93 -4.27 -12.01
C LEU A 804 -44.75 -5.15 -11.07
N SER A 805 -45.12 -4.61 -9.90
CA SER A 805 -46.14 -5.20 -9.05
C SER A 805 -47.46 -5.09 -9.81
N PRO A 806 -48.07 -6.19 -10.28
CA PRO A 806 -49.44 -6.13 -10.74
C PRO A 806 -50.28 -5.76 -9.52
N TYR A 807 -50.86 -4.56 -9.52
CA TYR A 807 -51.87 -4.22 -8.52
C TYR A 807 -52.91 -5.33 -8.54
N SER A 808 -52.98 -6.05 -7.42
CA SER A 808 -54.00 -7.04 -7.17
C SER A 808 -55.37 -6.37 -7.33
N ALA A 809 -56.22 -7.07 -8.07
CA ALA A 809 -57.62 -6.78 -8.35
C ALA A 809 -58.30 -5.86 -7.32
N ALA A 810 -58.58 -4.62 -7.74
CA ALA A 810 -59.77 -3.93 -7.29
C ALA A 810 -60.91 -4.43 -8.18
N ALA A 811 -61.71 -5.33 -7.60
CA ALA A 811 -63.05 -5.65 -8.07
C ALA A 811 -63.93 -4.39 -8.15
#